data_AF-A0A8J9Z6Z2-F1
#
_entry.id   AF-A0A8J9Z6Z2-F1
#
_cell.length_a   1.000
_cell.length_b   1.000
_cell.length_c   1.000
_cell.angle_alpha   90.00
_cell.angle_beta   90.00
_cell.angle_gamma   90.00
#
_symmetry.space_group_name_H-M   'P 1'
#
loop_
_entity.id
_entity.type
_entity.pdbx_description
1 polymer ?
#
loop_
_entity_poly.entity_id
_entity_poly.type
_entity_poly.pdbx_seq_one_letter_code
_entity_poly.pdbx_strand_id
1 'polypeptide(L)'
;MLKIFFLVAALLYGVSGQAPAVRYEVKKGVQVCVLAKFGLLLSIKYPKADNSTGSTPLMFRRGPNVNVTGTCAEHGRNVAVMDVRDSNDLGLKLVFTRNETHPHRIYFLSEFEVWYVYTRSRFPDMQSSLYGTMVSVFSEVEWFQAPEEFSYLCASEQRRNLHENVDIVLSDLQLQPFEVKHNDFSTPLECALDSTPVPPVHTTLPSTTLKPVPSPGNFNLTDNVTGDACALFQIGAQFSIDYETASNTTERAMFYLPSDATPTGTCGESRTVLSLTSSEDVSLSLTFEAENGTFTIAQIVMTYVEKPPLFPDAKVTNKTRSLTHVPKLGPLADLGESYRCNSDYESQFSAAVNFTVYDVKVQPFQVVNDTFGDESVCDVDMTTPVPTTTPQPTTTPIPTTTPPQTTPGNTTTPGVTTPGVTTTPLPENSTTTPVPDTPTPPPAEGKWHVTGADGKPCLLADSVITLHLKYNISKHETKTVTVDVPSNATASGSCETMASTLELTFQPGNFSLQLGFAKTAPPPNNANFVLKSVGLRYQEDPTIFNGTINPNKDVDIKNGFLNLFQTAVGKSYRCQSEVEVQINKSAEILFQYTKIQPFGVEGGKFGEESVCSEDVPTIPPPTATSKPAPTYHPHGGNNGGAIAAGILVPLICVILAIAGFIYYRKRRGGGAPYKSL
;
A
#
# COMPACT_ATOMS: atom_id res chain seq x y z
N MET A 1 17.23 -11.49 -49.55
CA MET A 1 18.06 -11.03 -48.41
C MET A 1 17.26 -10.33 -47.31
N LEU A 2 16.30 -9.45 -47.60
CA LEU A 2 15.53 -8.73 -46.57
C LEU A 2 14.69 -9.65 -45.63
N LYS A 3 14.06 -10.71 -46.17
CA LYS A 3 13.35 -11.73 -45.36
C LYS A 3 14.28 -12.58 -44.49
N ILE A 4 15.51 -12.79 -44.93
CA ILE A 4 16.55 -13.50 -44.16
C ILE A 4 17.07 -12.57 -43.06
N PHE A 5 17.16 -11.26 -43.31
CA PHE A 5 17.51 -10.27 -42.28
C PHE A 5 16.44 -10.18 -41.17
N PHE A 6 15.15 -10.29 -41.51
CA PHE A 6 14.07 -10.39 -40.52
C PHE A 6 14.08 -11.71 -39.73
N LEU A 7 14.40 -12.84 -40.39
CA LEU A 7 14.54 -14.14 -39.72
C LEU A 7 15.80 -14.21 -38.84
N VAL A 8 16.90 -13.59 -39.25
CA VAL A 8 18.14 -13.50 -38.48
C VAL A 8 18.01 -12.49 -37.33
N ALA A 9 17.27 -11.40 -37.51
CA ALA A 9 16.87 -10.53 -36.40
C ALA A 9 15.95 -11.28 -35.42
N ALA A 10 14.96 -12.04 -35.90
CA ALA A 10 14.10 -12.86 -35.04
C ALA A 10 14.85 -13.99 -34.32
N LEU A 11 15.95 -14.50 -34.89
CA LEU A 11 16.83 -15.49 -34.24
C LEU A 11 17.84 -14.87 -33.28
N LEU A 12 18.27 -13.63 -33.51
CA LEU A 12 19.16 -12.87 -32.61
C LEU A 12 18.40 -12.22 -31.45
N TYR A 13 17.15 -11.79 -31.66
CA TYR A 13 16.22 -11.35 -30.61
C TYR A 13 15.42 -12.51 -30.01
N GLY A 14 15.48 -13.71 -30.60
CA GLY A 14 14.81 -14.92 -30.12
C GLY A 14 15.44 -15.56 -28.89
N VAL A 15 16.55 -15.01 -28.37
CA VAL A 15 17.24 -15.53 -27.18
C VAL A 15 16.92 -14.71 -25.92
N SER A 16 16.32 -13.52 -26.05
CA SER A 16 15.75 -12.74 -24.94
C SER A 16 14.49 -12.03 -25.45
N GLY A 17 13.31 -12.56 -25.15
CA GLY A 17 12.02 -12.04 -25.64
C GLY A 17 11.61 -10.64 -25.15
N GLN A 18 12.55 -9.74 -24.88
CA GLN A 18 12.36 -8.44 -24.25
C GLN A 18 12.20 -7.32 -25.30
N ALA A 19 11.15 -6.51 -25.17
CA ALA A 19 10.93 -5.34 -26.03
C ALA A 19 11.99 -4.25 -25.73
N PRO A 20 12.56 -3.58 -26.74
CA PRO A 20 13.60 -2.59 -26.51
C PRO A 20 13.06 -1.35 -25.81
N ALA A 21 13.81 -0.84 -24.82
CA ALA A 21 13.44 0.37 -24.10
C ALA A 21 13.49 1.63 -24.96
N VAL A 22 12.40 2.40 -24.97
CA VAL A 22 12.27 3.67 -25.70
C VAL A 22 12.09 4.82 -24.72
N ARG A 23 12.81 5.94 -24.94
CA ARG A 23 12.72 7.16 -24.12
C ARG A 23 11.71 8.15 -24.72
N TYR A 24 10.83 8.68 -23.89
CA TYR A 24 9.78 9.64 -24.18
C TYR A 24 9.92 10.86 -23.26
N GLU A 25 9.55 12.04 -23.76
CA GLU A 25 9.66 13.30 -23.03
C GLU A 25 8.47 14.22 -23.29
N VAL A 26 7.95 14.86 -22.22
CA VAL A 26 6.97 15.94 -22.30
C VAL A 26 7.64 17.23 -21.86
N LYS A 27 7.53 18.30 -22.67
CA LYS A 27 8.20 19.59 -22.43
C LYS A 27 7.20 20.73 -22.22
N LYS A 28 7.52 21.63 -21.29
CA LYS A 28 6.92 22.97 -21.17
C LYS A 28 7.98 24.00 -21.56
N GLY A 29 7.93 24.49 -22.80
CA GLY A 29 8.99 25.30 -23.38
C GLY A 29 10.28 24.48 -23.56
N VAL A 30 11.37 24.86 -22.89
CA VAL A 30 12.67 24.17 -22.96
C VAL A 30 12.88 23.15 -21.83
N GLN A 31 12.00 23.14 -20.83
CA GLN A 31 12.11 22.29 -19.64
C GLN A 31 11.25 21.03 -19.82
N VAL A 32 11.85 19.86 -19.56
CA VAL A 32 11.14 18.58 -19.49
C VAL A 32 10.41 18.49 -18.15
N CYS A 33 9.20 17.95 -18.15
CA CYS A 33 8.38 17.76 -16.95
C CYS A 33 7.87 16.33 -16.76
N VAL A 34 7.94 15.49 -17.80
CA VAL A 34 7.73 14.04 -17.69
C VAL A 34 8.79 13.37 -18.54
N LEU A 35 9.56 12.46 -17.92
CA LEU A 35 10.45 11.53 -18.58
C LEU A 35 9.94 10.11 -18.37
N ALA A 36 9.95 9.33 -19.44
CA ALA A 36 9.66 7.91 -19.38
C ALA A 36 10.60 7.15 -20.29
N LYS A 37 11.08 5.99 -19.85
CA LYS A 37 11.88 5.06 -20.64
C LYS A 37 11.36 3.67 -20.37
N PHE A 38 10.92 2.91 -21.36
CA PHE A 38 10.49 1.52 -21.13
C PHE A 38 10.38 0.74 -22.42
N GLY A 39 10.57 -0.57 -22.31
CA GLY A 39 10.13 -1.54 -23.29
C GLY A 39 8.68 -1.91 -22.99
N LEU A 40 7.83 -1.90 -24.02
CA LEU A 40 6.43 -2.29 -23.90
C LEU A 40 6.07 -3.27 -25.01
N LEU A 41 5.58 -4.43 -24.59
CA LEU A 41 4.97 -5.44 -25.44
C LEU A 41 3.51 -5.61 -25.04
N LEU A 42 2.59 -5.36 -25.98
CA LEU A 42 1.17 -5.61 -25.82
C LEU A 42 0.84 -6.97 -26.42
N SER A 43 0.07 -7.81 -25.73
CA SER A 43 -0.50 -9.04 -26.26
C SER A 43 -2.01 -8.90 -26.33
N ILE A 44 -2.53 -8.76 -27.55
CA ILE A 44 -3.95 -8.46 -27.80
C ILE A 44 -4.65 -9.71 -28.32
N LYS A 45 -5.70 -10.13 -27.62
CA LYS A 45 -6.62 -11.18 -28.05
C LYS A 45 -7.73 -10.59 -28.92
N TYR A 46 -8.06 -11.26 -30.03
CA TYR A 46 -9.07 -10.78 -30.98
C TYR A 46 -9.78 -11.94 -31.69
N PRO A 47 -11.05 -11.78 -32.09
CA PRO A 47 -11.75 -12.83 -32.81
C PRO A 47 -11.31 -12.87 -34.28
N LYS A 48 -11.06 -14.09 -34.75
CA LYS A 48 -10.72 -14.41 -36.13
C LYS A 48 -11.96 -14.67 -36.98
N ALA A 49 -11.77 -14.68 -38.30
CA ALA A 49 -12.81 -14.92 -39.30
C ALA A 49 -13.52 -16.28 -39.12
N ASP A 50 -12.84 -17.27 -38.55
CA ASP A 50 -13.39 -18.60 -38.19
C ASP A 50 -14.06 -18.64 -36.80
N ASN A 51 -14.20 -17.48 -36.15
CA ASN A 51 -14.75 -17.30 -34.81
C ASN A 51 -13.88 -17.89 -33.68
N SER A 52 -12.63 -18.29 -33.98
CA SER A 52 -11.62 -18.61 -32.96
C SER A 52 -10.95 -17.35 -32.42
N THR A 53 -10.27 -17.44 -31.27
CA THR A 53 -9.51 -16.32 -30.70
C THR A 53 -8.07 -16.34 -31.21
N GLY A 54 -7.65 -15.27 -31.89
CA GLY A 54 -6.25 -14.98 -32.21
C GLY A 54 -5.58 -14.16 -31.11
N SER A 55 -4.25 -14.19 -31.09
CA SER A 55 -3.43 -13.28 -30.29
C SER A 55 -2.33 -12.67 -31.16
N THR A 56 -2.05 -11.39 -30.99
CA THR A 56 -0.96 -10.71 -31.70
C THR A 56 -0.13 -9.85 -30.75
N PRO A 57 1.21 -9.94 -30.81
CA PRO A 57 2.09 -9.04 -30.10
C PRO A 57 2.19 -7.69 -30.84
N LEU A 58 1.93 -6.58 -30.16
CA LEU A 58 2.24 -5.23 -30.65
C LEU A 58 3.41 -4.63 -29.87
N MET A 59 4.31 -4.00 -30.60
CA MET A 59 5.47 -3.27 -30.07
C MET A 59 5.48 -1.85 -30.66
N PHE A 60 5.95 -0.89 -29.88
CA PHE A 60 6.16 0.49 -30.32
C PHE A 60 7.40 0.57 -31.23
N ARG A 61 7.28 1.23 -32.38
CA ARG A 61 8.35 1.29 -33.39
C ARG A 61 9.30 2.43 -33.06
N ARG A 62 10.55 2.08 -32.76
CA ARG A 62 11.66 3.05 -32.68
C ARG A 62 11.83 3.78 -34.02
N GLY A 63 11.44 5.05 -34.11
CA GLY A 63 11.62 5.85 -35.32
C GLY A 63 11.27 7.34 -35.17
N PRO A 64 11.65 8.19 -36.13
CA PRO A 64 11.45 9.65 -36.09
C PRO A 64 9.98 10.12 -36.15
N ASN A 65 9.02 9.18 -36.18
CA ASN A 65 7.59 9.46 -36.33
C ASN A 65 6.79 9.31 -35.02
N VAL A 66 7.44 8.97 -33.91
CA VAL A 66 6.77 8.93 -32.60
C VAL A 66 6.49 10.37 -32.16
N ASN A 67 5.22 10.74 -32.09
CA ASN A 67 4.79 12.03 -31.60
C ASN A 67 4.44 11.92 -30.11
N VAL A 68 5.18 12.62 -29.26
CA VAL A 68 4.93 12.67 -27.82
C VAL A 68 4.34 14.03 -27.48
N THR A 69 3.16 14.02 -26.86
CA THR A 69 2.47 15.22 -26.36
C THR A 69 2.12 15.01 -24.89
N GLY A 70 1.68 16.06 -24.20
CA GLY A 70 1.35 15.95 -22.80
C GLY A 70 1.14 17.27 -22.10
N THR A 71 0.80 17.21 -20.83
CA THR A 71 0.61 18.37 -19.97
C THR A 71 1.46 18.23 -18.72
N CYS A 72 2.12 19.32 -18.34
CA CYS A 72 2.84 19.41 -17.07
C CYS A 72 1.90 19.92 -15.99
N ALA A 73 2.15 19.52 -14.73
CA ALA A 73 1.47 20.11 -13.58
C ALA A 73 1.68 21.64 -13.54
N GLU A 74 0.60 22.38 -13.33
CA GLU A 74 0.64 23.82 -13.04
C GLU A 74 0.36 24.05 -11.55
N HIS A 75 0.62 25.25 -11.04
CA HIS A 75 0.36 25.58 -9.63
C HIS A 75 -1.05 25.16 -9.20
N GLY A 76 -1.14 24.25 -8.22
CA GLY A 76 -2.40 23.72 -7.68
C GLY A 76 -3.00 22.53 -8.42
N ARG A 77 -2.32 21.94 -9.41
CA ARG A 77 -2.78 20.73 -10.11
C ARG A 77 -1.80 19.57 -9.90
N ASN A 78 -2.30 18.46 -9.38
CA ASN A 78 -1.51 17.29 -9.00
C ASN A 78 -1.37 16.23 -10.10
N VAL A 79 -1.57 16.61 -11.37
CA VAL A 79 -1.65 15.67 -12.49
C VAL A 79 -0.74 16.09 -13.63
N ALA A 80 0.04 15.14 -14.15
CA ALA A 80 0.83 15.27 -15.38
C ALA A 80 0.45 14.16 -16.37
N VAL A 81 0.39 14.49 -17.66
CA VAL A 81 -0.07 13.55 -18.71
C VAL A 81 1.00 13.42 -19.78
N MET A 82 1.23 12.19 -20.23
CA MET A 82 2.03 11.86 -21.42
C MET A 82 1.19 11.05 -22.39
N ASP A 83 1.04 11.53 -23.61
CA ASP A 83 0.37 10.85 -24.73
C ASP A 83 1.41 10.56 -25.81
N VAL A 84 1.65 9.28 -26.07
CA VAL A 84 2.59 8.78 -27.08
C VAL A 84 1.81 8.21 -28.24
N ARG A 85 2.00 8.80 -29.41
CA ARG A 85 1.46 8.32 -30.68
C ARG A 85 2.59 7.74 -31.53
N ASP A 86 2.69 6.42 -31.57
CA ASP A 86 3.69 5.69 -32.37
C ASP A 86 3.36 5.75 -33.87
N SER A 87 2.08 5.66 -34.17
CA SER A 87 1.52 5.65 -35.53
C SER A 87 0.05 6.06 -35.48
N ASN A 88 -0.62 6.16 -36.61
CA ASN A 88 -2.07 6.45 -36.63
C ASN A 88 -2.91 5.28 -36.07
N ASP A 89 -2.31 4.10 -35.89
CA ASP A 89 -2.97 2.86 -35.48
C ASP A 89 -2.45 2.27 -34.16
N LEU A 90 -1.58 2.97 -33.43
CA LEU A 90 -1.10 2.58 -32.10
C LEU A 90 -0.61 3.78 -31.28
N GLY A 91 -1.04 3.86 -30.02
CA GLY A 91 -0.51 4.78 -29.03
C GLY A 91 -0.80 4.36 -27.60
N LEU A 92 -0.28 5.14 -26.66
CA LEU A 92 -0.51 4.97 -25.22
C LEU A 92 -0.66 6.33 -24.55
N LYS A 93 -1.38 6.37 -23.43
CA LYS A 93 -1.49 7.54 -22.55
C LYS A 93 -1.20 7.13 -21.11
N LEU A 94 -0.34 7.90 -20.46
CA LEU A 94 0.03 7.77 -19.05
C LEU A 94 -0.44 9.00 -18.31
N VAL A 95 -1.18 8.79 -17.21
CA VAL A 95 -1.55 9.87 -16.28
C VAL A 95 -0.85 9.62 -14.96
N PHE A 96 -0.08 10.61 -14.52
CA PHE A 96 0.61 10.59 -13.24
C PHE A 96 -0.10 11.51 -12.27
N THR A 97 -0.35 11.01 -11.06
CA THR A 97 -0.95 11.78 -9.96
C THR A 97 0.06 11.93 -8.83
N ARG A 98 0.03 13.09 -8.18
CA ARG A 98 0.84 13.43 -7.02
C ARG A 98 0.00 13.55 -5.77
N ASN A 99 0.46 12.93 -4.69
CA ASN A 99 -0.07 13.15 -3.35
C ASN A 99 0.74 14.25 -2.63
N GLU A 100 0.05 15.25 -2.08
CA GLU A 100 0.65 16.45 -1.45
C GLU A 100 0.69 16.36 0.09
N THR A 101 1.03 15.20 0.66
CA THR A 101 1.24 15.04 2.11
C THR A 101 2.69 15.37 2.50
N HIS A 102 2.90 16.25 3.49
CA HIS A 102 4.24 16.55 4.03
C HIS A 102 4.75 15.33 4.82
N PRO A 103 6.02 14.88 4.65
CA PRO A 103 7.18 15.66 4.21
C PRO A 103 7.73 15.33 2.80
N HIS A 104 7.13 14.40 2.05
CA HIS A 104 7.58 14.04 0.70
C HIS A 104 6.41 13.99 -0.27
N ARG A 105 6.51 14.73 -1.39
CA ARG A 105 5.51 14.64 -2.47
C ARG A 105 5.73 13.33 -3.21
N ILE A 106 4.76 12.45 -3.18
CA ILE A 106 4.85 11.13 -3.82
C ILE A 106 4.03 11.14 -5.09
N TYR A 107 4.61 10.71 -6.21
CA TYR A 107 3.87 10.45 -7.43
C TYR A 107 3.60 8.97 -7.63
N PHE A 108 2.56 8.67 -8.41
CA PHE A 108 2.28 7.34 -8.94
C PHE A 108 1.62 7.47 -10.31
N LEU A 109 1.68 6.40 -11.11
CA LEU A 109 0.87 6.28 -12.31
C LEU A 109 -0.56 5.97 -11.87
N SER A 110 -1.50 6.86 -12.18
CA SER A 110 -2.91 6.76 -11.81
C SER A 110 -3.77 6.17 -12.94
N GLU A 111 -3.32 6.27 -14.19
CA GLU A 111 -4.04 5.75 -15.36
C GLU A 111 -3.03 5.23 -16.41
N PHE A 112 -3.28 4.04 -16.94
CA PHE A 112 -2.58 3.48 -18.10
C PHE A 112 -3.59 3.18 -19.20
N GLU A 113 -3.50 3.89 -20.32
CA GLU A 113 -4.36 3.73 -21.49
C GLU A 113 -3.53 3.31 -22.70
N VAL A 114 -4.03 2.34 -23.48
CA VAL A 114 -3.49 1.98 -24.79
C VAL A 114 -4.60 2.01 -25.82
N TRP A 115 -4.29 2.51 -27.00
CA TRP A 115 -5.21 2.48 -28.11
C TRP A 115 -4.56 1.93 -29.37
N TYR A 116 -5.33 1.17 -30.13
CA TYR A 116 -4.86 0.52 -31.35
C TYR A 116 -5.99 0.41 -32.37
N VAL A 117 -5.62 0.34 -33.65
CA VAL A 117 -6.57 0.12 -34.75
C VAL A 117 -6.35 -1.26 -35.34
N TYR A 118 -7.45 -2.00 -35.55
CA TYR A 118 -7.44 -3.29 -36.21
C TYR A 118 -7.06 -3.14 -37.69
N THR A 119 -5.85 -3.59 -38.03
CA THR A 119 -5.33 -3.63 -39.40
C THR A 119 -4.98 -5.06 -39.80
N ARG A 120 -5.17 -5.40 -41.08
CA ARG A 120 -4.81 -6.74 -41.60
C ARG A 120 -3.33 -7.08 -41.46
N SER A 121 -2.47 -6.06 -41.39
CA SER A 121 -1.03 -6.23 -41.18
C SER A 121 -0.66 -6.62 -39.75
N ARG A 122 -1.43 -6.17 -38.75
CA ARG A 122 -1.16 -6.42 -37.32
C ARG A 122 -2.00 -7.56 -36.74
N PHE A 123 -3.17 -7.80 -37.32
CA PHE A 123 -4.16 -8.79 -36.88
C PHE A 123 -4.52 -9.72 -38.04
N PRO A 124 -3.68 -10.74 -38.33
CA PRO A 124 -3.95 -11.73 -39.36
C PRO A 124 -5.26 -12.46 -39.10
N ASP A 125 -6.00 -12.75 -40.16
CA ASP A 125 -7.25 -13.53 -40.11
C ASP A 125 -8.32 -12.98 -39.16
N MET A 126 -8.26 -11.71 -38.76
CA MET A 126 -9.29 -11.09 -37.91
C MET A 126 -10.64 -11.03 -38.63
N GLN A 127 -11.73 -10.98 -37.87
CA GLN A 127 -13.06 -10.76 -38.45
C GLN A 127 -13.12 -9.48 -39.29
N SER A 128 -13.74 -9.57 -40.47
CA SER A 128 -13.84 -8.45 -41.41
C SER A 128 -14.52 -7.22 -40.82
N SER A 129 -15.43 -7.41 -39.85
CA SER A 129 -16.15 -6.36 -39.12
C SER A 129 -15.24 -5.50 -38.23
N LEU A 130 -14.07 -6.00 -37.84
CA LEU A 130 -13.14 -5.27 -36.98
C LEU A 130 -12.24 -4.30 -37.75
N TYR A 131 -12.11 -4.46 -39.08
CA TYR A 131 -11.14 -3.71 -39.85
C TYR A 131 -11.37 -2.19 -39.78
N GLY A 132 -10.34 -1.46 -39.33
CA GLY A 132 -10.38 -0.02 -39.16
C GLY A 132 -11.00 0.45 -37.84
N THR A 133 -11.51 -0.45 -37.00
CA THR A 133 -12.03 -0.10 -35.67
C THR A 133 -10.88 0.25 -34.74
N MET A 134 -11.00 1.42 -34.09
CA MET A 134 -10.11 1.86 -33.01
C MET A 134 -10.63 1.33 -31.68
N VAL A 135 -9.76 0.70 -30.91
CA VAL A 135 -10.03 0.26 -29.54
C VAL A 135 -9.16 1.09 -28.62
N SER A 136 -9.76 1.67 -27.57
CA SER A 136 -9.03 2.23 -26.43
C SER A 136 -9.35 1.40 -25.20
N VAL A 137 -8.32 1.05 -24.44
CA VAL A 137 -8.40 0.29 -23.19
C VAL A 137 -7.62 1.04 -22.14
N PHE A 138 -8.26 1.38 -21.03
CA PHE A 138 -7.62 2.05 -19.90
C PHE A 138 -7.88 1.30 -18.60
N SER A 139 -6.99 1.50 -17.62
CA SER A 139 -7.12 1.01 -16.26
C SER A 139 -6.69 2.11 -15.28
N GLU A 140 -7.51 2.33 -14.25
CA GLU A 140 -7.16 3.12 -13.08
C GLU A 140 -6.27 2.27 -12.19
N VAL A 141 -5.05 2.75 -11.94
CA VAL A 141 -3.98 1.98 -11.30
C VAL A 141 -3.26 2.84 -10.27
N GLU A 142 -2.53 2.22 -9.35
CA GLU A 142 -1.54 2.89 -8.51
C GLU A 142 -0.20 2.19 -8.70
N TRP A 143 0.39 2.36 -9.89
CA TRP A 143 1.66 1.71 -10.24
C TRP A 143 2.83 2.70 -10.15
N PHE A 144 4.04 2.17 -9.99
CA PHE A 144 5.30 2.92 -10.16
C PHE A 144 5.43 4.13 -9.24
N GLN A 145 5.08 3.93 -7.97
CA GLN A 145 5.10 4.98 -6.96
C GLN A 145 6.54 5.32 -6.56
N ALA A 146 6.86 6.62 -6.51
CA ALA A 146 8.13 7.10 -5.97
C ALA A 146 8.00 8.56 -5.47
N PRO A 147 8.85 9.01 -4.54
CA PRO A 147 8.96 10.43 -4.20
C PRO A 147 9.42 11.25 -5.42
N GLU A 148 8.94 12.50 -5.57
CA GLU A 148 9.26 13.38 -6.70
C GLU A 148 10.76 13.64 -6.87
N GLU A 149 11.55 13.53 -5.81
CA GLU A 149 13.01 13.65 -5.88
C GLU A 149 13.71 12.48 -6.59
N PHE A 150 13.06 11.32 -6.73
CA PHE A 150 13.60 10.12 -7.38
C PHE A 150 12.90 9.83 -8.72
N SER A 151 13.58 9.06 -9.59
CA SER A 151 12.90 8.37 -10.70
C SER A 151 12.50 6.95 -10.24
N TYR A 152 11.43 6.37 -10.76
CA TYR A 152 11.10 4.96 -10.49
C TYR A 152 11.78 4.10 -11.54
N LEU A 153 12.62 3.12 -11.16
CA LEU A 153 13.36 2.24 -12.07
C LEU A 153 12.97 0.77 -11.84
N CYS A 154 12.76 0.02 -12.92
CA CYS A 154 12.55 -1.41 -12.92
C CYS A 154 13.02 -2.05 -14.24
N ALA A 155 14.22 -2.61 -14.23
CA ALA A 155 14.84 -3.34 -15.32
C ALA A 155 14.13 -4.67 -15.62
N SER A 156 13.72 -5.37 -14.56
CA SER A 156 13.05 -6.66 -14.59
C SER A 156 11.71 -6.60 -15.30
N GLU A 157 11.43 -7.69 -16.03
CA GLU A 157 10.20 -7.83 -16.79
C GLU A 157 8.98 -7.91 -15.85
N GLN A 158 7.99 -7.05 -16.10
CA GLN A 158 6.72 -7.04 -15.39
C GLN A 158 5.59 -7.47 -16.31
N ARG A 159 4.84 -8.49 -15.91
CA ARG A 159 3.64 -8.95 -16.63
C ARG A 159 2.40 -8.51 -15.89
N ARG A 160 1.50 -7.80 -16.57
CA ARG A 160 0.25 -7.30 -16.00
C ARG A 160 -0.89 -7.54 -16.97
N ASN A 161 -2.07 -7.85 -16.45
CA ASN A 161 -3.30 -7.84 -17.23
C ASN A 161 -3.89 -6.42 -17.18
N LEU A 162 -4.01 -5.75 -18.32
CA LEU A 162 -4.60 -4.40 -18.39
C LEU A 162 -6.12 -4.47 -18.54
N HIS A 163 -6.60 -5.45 -19.30
CA HIS A 163 -8.02 -5.77 -19.50
C HIS A 163 -8.15 -7.23 -19.96
N GLU A 164 -9.38 -7.76 -19.96
CA GLU A 164 -9.71 -9.16 -20.32
C GLU A 164 -9.02 -9.68 -21.61
N ASN A 165 -8.80 -8.80 -22.60
CA ASN A 165 -8.22 -9.13 -23.91
C ASN A 165 -6.86 -8.45 -24.19
N VAL A 166 -6.27 -7.75 -23.22
CA VAL A 166 -5.02 -7.02 -23.39
C VAL A 166 -4.09 -7.30 -22.20
N ASP A 167 -3.04 -8.06 -22.47
CA ASP A 167 -1.93 -8.27 -21.54
C ASP A 167 -0.77 -7.34 -21.90
N ILE A 168 -0.06 -6.83 -20.90
CA ILE A 168 1.10 -5.97 -21.08
C ILE A 168 2.33 -6.57 -20.43
N VAL A 169 3.47 -6.41 -21.10
CA VAL A 169 4.78 -6.73 -20.59
C VAL A 169 5.64 -5.48 -20.65
N LEU A 170 6.10 -5.01 -19.49
CA LEU A 170 6.98 -3.86 -19.34
C LEU A 170 8.38 -4.33 -18.96
N SER A 171 9.41 -3.71 -19.51
CA SER A 171 10.82 -4.00 -19.18
C SER A 171 11.65 -2.73 -19.24
N ASP A 172 12.80 -2.69 -18.56
CA ASP A 172 13.71 -1.53 -18.60
C ASP A 172 12.98 -0.19 -18.31
N LEU A 173 12.01 -0.23 -17.39
CA LEU A 173 11.10 0.85 -17.06
C LEU A 173 11.80 1.88 -16.18
N GLN A 174 11.81 3.14 -16.59
CA GLN A 174 12.22 4.27 -15.77
C GLN A 174 11.26 5.44 -15.98
N LEU A 175 10.61 5.93 -14.92
CA LEU A 175 9.59 6.97 -14.98
C LEU A 175 9.91 8.11 -14.02
N GLN A 176 9.70 9.36 -14.46
CA GLN A 176 9.80 10.53 -13.59
C GLN A 176 8.89 11.67 -14.10
N PRO A 177 7.71 11.86 -13.49
CA PRO A 177 6.87 13.03 -13.67
C PRO A 177 7.24 14.17 -12.71
N PHE A 178 6.74 15.37 -13.00
CA PHE A 178 6.84 16.58 -12.17
C PHE A 178 8.26 17.17 -12.03
N GLU A 179 9.06 16.77 -11.04
CA GLU A 179 10.37 17.38 -10.71
C GLU A 179 11.54 16.85 -11.57
N VAL A 180 11.49 17.02 -12.90
CA VAL A 180 12.61 16.68 -13.78
C VAL A 180 13.67 17.79 -13.77
N LYS A 181 14.87 17.48 -13.26
CA LYS A 181 16.01 18.41 -13.17
C LYS A 181 16.99 18.15 -14.32
N HIS A 182 17.53 19.23 -14.90
CA HIS A 182 18.49 19.16 -16.02
C HIS A 182 18.06 18.36 -17.25
N ASN A 183 16.75 18.16 -17.47
CA ASN A 183 16.17 17.35 -18.53
C ASN A 183 16.65 15.87 -18.53
N ASP A 184 17.06 15.34 -17.38
CA ASP A 184 17.45 13.94 -17.22
C ASP A 184 16.82 13.29 -15.98
N PHE A 185 16.89 11.96 -15.89
CA PHE A 185 16.36 11.23 -14.73
C PHE A 185 17.18 11.54 -13.47
N SER A 186 16.47 11.78 -12.36
CA SER A 186 17.02 11.79 -11.01
C SER A 186 17.48 10.39 -10.59
N THR A 187 18.16 10.32 -9.44
CA THR A 187 18.53 9.06 -8.78
C THR A 187 17.34 8.09 -8.77
N PRO A 188 17.52 6.84 -9.23
CA PRO A 188 16.42 5.88 -9.30
C PRO A 188 16.10 5.27 -7.93
N LEU A 189 14.82 5.12 -7.63
CA LEU A 189 14.26 4.16 -6.69
C LEU A 189 13.99 2.86 -7.47
N GLU A 190 14.78 1.83 -7.19
CA GLU A 190 14.69 0.54 -7.88
C GLU A 190 13.52 -0.29 -7.37
N CYS A 191 12.86 -1.02 -8.26
CA CYS A 191 11.78 -1.93 -7.92
C CYS A 191 12.34 -3.19 -7.26
N ALA A 192 11.53 -3.82 -6.40
CA ALA A 192 11.91 -5.06 -5.74
C ALA A 192 12.23 -6.23 -6.71
N LEU A 193 11.75 -6.16 -7.95
CA LEU A 193 11.99 -7.20 -8.96
C LEU A 193 13.40 -7.17 -9.55
N ASP A 194 14.14 -6.05 -9.43
CA ASP A 194 15.50 -5.91 -9.97
C ASP A 194 16.57 -6.50 -9.05
N SER A 195 16.20 -6.77 -7.80
CA SER A 195 17.06 -7.36 -6.80
C SER A 195 17.40 -8.82 -7.19
N THR A 196 18.55 -9.04 -7.82
CA THR A 196 19.08 -10.40 -7.94
C THR A 196 19.41 -10.94 -6.55
N PRO A 197 19.09 -12.21 -6.24
CA PRO A 197 19.35 -12.78 -4.93
C PRO A 197 20.86 -12.92 -4.75
N VAL A 198 21.47 -12.02 -3.97
CA VAL A 198 22.85 -12.12 -3.48
C VAL A 198 22.82 -11.81 -1.97
N PRO A 199 23.64 -12.52 -1.16
CA PRO A 199 23.44 -12.69 0.28
C PRO A 199 23.61 -11.39 1.08
N PRO A 200 23.24 -11.43 2.37
CA PRO A 200 22.75 -10.25 3.07
C PRO A 200 23.87 -9.42 3.69
N VAL A 201 24.02 -8.15 3.27
CA VAL A 201 24.61 -7.05 4.07
C VAL A 201 24.09 -5.67 3.62
N HIS A 202 22.96 -5.29 4.21
CA HIS A 202 22.57 -4.01 4.85
C HIS A 202 22.73 -2.56 4.31
N THR A 203 21.60 -1.85 4.53
CA THR A 203 21.31 -0.40 4.80
C THR A 203 21.45 0.58 3.63
N THR A 204 20.51 1.48 3.29
CA THR A 204 19.16 1.87 3.80
C THR A 204 18.60 2.94 2.86
N LEU A 205 17.35 2.84 2.38
CA LEU A 205 16.31 3.91 2.34
C LEU A 205 14.97 3.34 1.79
N PRO A 206 13.81 4.04 1.86
CA PRO A 206 12.63 3.62 2.61
C PRO A 206 11.43 3.17 1.76
N SER A 207 10.46 2.64 2.50
CA SER A 207 9.38 1.73 2.13
C SER A 207 8.11 2.39 1.58
N THR A 208 7.59 1.83 0.48
CA THR A 208 6.19 1.93 0.03
C THR A 208 5.26 1.21 1.01
N THR A 209 4.09 1.79 1.30
CA THR A 209 3.08 1.28 2.24
C THR A 209 2.57 -0.13 1.89
N LEU A 210 3.28 -1.13 2.41
CA LEU A 210 2.90 -2.53 2.51
C LEU A 210 1.73 -2.66 3.51
N LYS A 211 0.79 -3.59 3.27
CA LYS A 211 -0.15 -4.04 4.33
C LYS A 211 0.67 -4.34 5.60
N PRO A 212 0.24 -3.90 6.80
CA PRO A 212 1.02 -4.12 8.01
C PRO A 212 1.21 -5.61 8.20
N VAL A 213 2.47 -6.05 8.11
CA VAL A 213 2.90 -7.39 8.49
C VAL A 213 2.49 -7.58 9.97
N PRO A 214 1.71 -8.62 10.33
CA PRO A 214 1.28 -8.85 11.70
C PRO A 214 2.46 -9.01 12.65
N SER A 215 2.32 -8.62 13.91
CA SER A 215 3.41 -8.83 14.88
C SER A 215 3.66 -10.32 15.13
N PRO A 216 4.92 -10.74 15.38
CA PRO A 216 5.26 -12.13 15.68
C PRO A 216 4.56 -12.62 16.97
N GLY A 217 4.18 -13.90 17.01
CA GLY A 217 3.64 -14.54 18.21
C GLY A 217 4.75 -14.90 19.19
N ASN A 218 4.42 -14.96 20.48
CA ASN A 218 5.34 -15.39 21.55
C ASN A 218 4.82 -16.69 22.17
N PHE A 219 5.65 -17.72 22.17
CA PHE A 219 5.28 -19.08 22.53
C PHE A 219 6.33 -19.68 23.46
N ASN A 220 5.86 -20.45 24.45
CA ASN A 220 6.69 -21.26 25.32
C ASN A 220 6.33 -22.74 25.14
N LEU A 221 7.35 -23.59 25.10
CA LEU A 221 7.17 -25.04 25.17
C LEU A 221 7.71 -25.51 26.52
N THR A 222 6.83 -26.08 27.33
CA THR A 222 7.18 -26.63 28.64
C THR A 222 7.34 -28.14 28.58
N ASP A 223 8.26 -28.65 29.40
CA ASP A 223 8.44 -30.09 29.55
C ASP A 223 7.34 -30.66 30.46
N ASN A 224 6.62 -31.67 29.97
CA ASN A 224 5.46 -32.23 30.69
C ASN A 224 5.83 -32.99 31.98
N VAL A 225 7.10 -33.30 32.20
CA VAL A 225 7.57 -34.04 33.39
C VAL A 225 8.05 -33.08 34.48
N THR A 226 8.84 -32.08 34.09
CA THR A 226 9.46 -31.11 35.01
C THR A 226 8.62 -29.86 35.20
N GLY A 227 7.83 -29.46 34.22
CA GLY A 227 7.01 -28.24 34.22
C GLY A 227 7.76 -26.98 33.81
N ASP A 228 9.08 -27.06 33.62
CA ASP A 228 9.94 -25.94 33.23
C ASP A 228 9.87 -25.69 31.71
N ALA A 229 10.08 -24.44 31.28
CA ALA A 229 10.24 -24.16 29.85
C ALA A 229 11.50 -24.86 29.31
N CYS A 230 11.36 -25.57 28.19
CA CYS A 230 12.47 -26.20 27.50
C CYS A 230 12.82 -25.50 26.18
N ALA A 231 11.90 -24.68 25.67
CA ALA A 231 12.15 -23.83 24.52
C ALA A 231 11.24 -22.59 24.50
N LEU A 232 11.80 -21.48 24.04
CA LEU A 232 11.12 -20.18 23.90
C LEU A 232 11.18 -19.72 22.45
N PHE A 233 10.06 -19.17 21.94
CA PHE A 233 9.92 -18.79 20.54
C PHE A 233 9.17 -17.46 20.41
N GLN A 234 9.74 -16.56 19.63
CA GLN A 234 9.08 -15.42 19.04
C GLN A 234 9.19 -15.59 17.52
N ILE A 235 8.07 -15.65 16.81
CA ILE A 235 8.11 -15.91 15.36
C ILE A 235 6.88 -15.34 14.67
N GLY A 236 7.11 -14.62 13.57
CA GLY A 236 6.12 -14.23 12.59
C GLY A 236 6.27 -15.10 11.35
N ALA A 237 5.16 -15.56 10.77
CA ALA A 237 5.21 -16.29 9.51
C ALA A 237 4.04 -15.93 8.60
N GLN A 238 4.31 -15.78 7.31
CA GLN A 238 3.34 -15.61 6.25
C GLN A 238 3.42 -16.81 5.31
N PHE A 239 2.27 -17.33 4.91
CA PHE A 239 2.13 -18.43 3.97
C PHE A 239 1.40 -17.96 2.72
N SER A 240 1.89 -18.40 1.57
CA SER A 240 1.33 -18.13 0.25
C SER A 240 1.16 -19.46 -0.48
N ILE A 241 -0.09 -19.87 -0.73
CA ILE A 241 -0.42 -21.20 -1.26
C ILE A 241 -1.32 -21.07 -2.48
N ASP A 242 -0.85 -21.57 -3.62
CA ASP A 242 -1.65 -21.73 -4.83
C ASP A 242 -2.44 -23.04 -4.77
N TYR A 243 -3.75 -22.96 -4.98
CA TYR A 243 -4.65 -24.12 -4.97
C TYR A 243 -5.65 -24.08 -6.14
N GLU A 244 -6.11 -25.26 -6.56
CA GLU A 244 -7.14 -25.38 -7.60
C GLU A 244 -8.53 -25.24 -6.99
N THR A 245 -9.40 -24.50 -7.67
CA THR A 245 -10.81 -24.32 -7.33
C THR A 245 -11.72 -25.32 -8.05
N ALA A 246 -12.96 -25.47 -7.60
CA ALA A 246 -13.97 -26.33 -8.21
C ALA A 246 -14.26 -25.97 -9.69
N SER A 247 -13.96 -24.75 -10.13
CA SER A 247 -14.05 -24.30 -11.52
C SER A 247 -12.80 -24.63 -12.37
N ASN A 248 -11.82 -25.35 -11.80
CA ASN A 248 -10.51 -25.62 -12.39
C ASN A 248 -9.67 -24.35 -12.67
N THR A 249 -9.86 -23.29 -11.88
CA THR A 249 -8.95 -22.13 -11.86
C THR A 249 -7.95 -22.27 -10.71
N THR A 250 -6.82 -21.56 -10.80
CA THR A 250 -5.85 -21.48 -9.69
C THR A 250 -6.07 -20.17 -8.94
N GLU A 251 -6.24 -20.26 -7.63
CA GLU A 251 -6.29 -19.12 -6.72
C GLU A 251 -5.16 -19.19 -5.69
N ARG A 252 -4.87 -18.07 -5.05
CA ARG A 252 -3.79 -17.94 -4.06
C ARG A 252 -4.35 -17.57 -2.70
N ALA A 253 -4.19 -18.47 -1.74
CA ALA A 253 -4.43 -18.19 -0.33
C ALA A 253 -3.21 -17.50 0.28
N MET A 254 -3.43 -16.41 1.00
CA MET A 254 -2.42 -15.69 1.77
C MET A 254 -2.89 -15.58 3.22
N PHE A 255 -2.12 -16.10 4.16
CA PHE A 255 -2.44 -16.02 5.57
C PHE A 255 -1.18 -15.98 6.43
N TYR A 256 -1.33 -15.54 7.66
CA TYR A 256 -0.24 -15.47 8.63
C TYR A 256 -0.43 -16.51 9.73
N LEU A 257 0.68 -16.93 10.35
CA LEU A 257 0.63 -17.67 11.59
C LEU A 257 0.00 -16.78 12.68
N PRO A 258 -1.11 -17.18 13.30
CA PRO A 258 -1.72 -16.40 14.36
C PRO A 258 -0.81 -16.28 15.57
N SER A 259 -0.80 -15.10 16.21
CA SER A 259 -0.01 -14.86 17.42
C SER A 259 -0.49 -15.63 18.65
N ASP A 260 -1.70 -16.19 18.59
CA ASP A 260 -2.36 -17.01 19.61
C ASP A 260 -2.33 -18.52 19.27
N ALA A 261 -1.50 -18.94 18.30
CA ALA A 261 -1.32 -20.36 17.99
C ALA A 261 -0.91 -21.16 19.24
N THR A 262 -1.40 -22.40 19.33
CA THR A 262 -1.13 -23.26 20.48
C THR A 262 0.22 -23.96 20.31
N PRO A 263 1.20 -23.74 21.22
CA PRO A 263 2.45 -24.47 21.19
C PRO A 263 2.25 -25.88 21.75
N THR A 264 2.76 -26.85 21.02
CA THR A 264 2.83 -28.26 21.40
C THR A 264 4.18 -28.80 20.98
N GLY A 265 4.63 -29.93 21.53
CA GLY A 265 5.95 -30.42 21.19
C GLY A 265 6.53 -31.44 22.14
N THR A 266 7.81 -31.73 21.92
CA THR A 266 8.60 -32.62 22.76
C THR A 266 9.93 -31.96 23.08
N CYS A 267 10.26 -31.95 24.37
CA CYS A 267 11.56 -31.55 24.88
C CYS A 267 12.47 -32.78 24.95
N GLY A 268 13.72 -32.63 24.51
CA GLY A 268 14.74 -33.68 24.62
C GLY A 268 16.13 -33.05 24.72
N GLU A 269 17.13 -33.82 25.15
CA GLU A 269 18.49 -33.28 25.34
C GLU A 269 19.20 -32.96 24.01
N SER A 270 18.97 -33.79 22.98
CA SER A 270 19.60 -33.65 21.66
C SER A 270 18.61 -33.27 20.55
N ARG A 271 17.32 -33.34 20.82
CA ARG A 271 16.26 -33.06 19.83
C ARG A 271 15.05 -32.45 20.52
N THR A 272 14.63 -31.29 20.02
CA THR A 272 13.40 -30.60 20.46
C THR A 272 12.51 -30.39 19.24
N VAL A 273 11.22 -30.69 19.38
CA VAL A 273 10.22 -30.45 18.33
C VAL A 273 9.20 -29.48 18.88
N LEU A 274 9.02 -28.34 18.20
CA LEU A 274 7.92 -27.43 18.43
C LEU A 274 6.91 -27.58 17.30
N SER A 275 5.62 -27.54 17.62
CA SER A 275 4.52 -27.41 16.68
C SER A 275 3.56 -26.33 17.14
N LEU A 276 3.40 -25.29 16.32
CA LEU A 276 2.46 -24.20 16.52
C LEU A 276 1.21 -24.48 15.69
N THR A 277 0.09 -24.75 16.35
CA THR A 277 -1.17 -25.08 15.68
C THR A 277 -2.16 -23.94 15.84
N SER A 278 -2.64 -23.42 14.71
CA SER A 278 -3.69 -22.39 14.65
C SER A 278 -5.09 -22.99 14.79
N SER A 279 -6.07 -22.14 15.08
CA SER A 279 -7.49 -22.49 15.10
C SER A 279 -8.08 -22.84 13.72
N GLU A 280 -7.38 -22.49 12.63
CA GLU A 280 -7.81 -22.71 11.25
C GLU A 280 -7.21 -24.01 10.65
N ASP A 281 -6.78 -24.96 11.49
CA ASP A 281 -6.15 -26.22 11.11
C ASP A 281 -4.86 -26.07 10.26
N VAL A 282 -4.15 -24.96 10.45
CA VAL A 282 -2.77 -24.78 9.98
C VAL A 282 -1.82 -25.05 11.13
N SER A 283 -0.79 -25.86 10.91
CA SER A 283 0.32 -26.05 11.84
C SER A 283 1.69 -25.83 11.20
N LEU A 284 2.58 -25.23 11.98
CA LEU A 284 4.00 -25.08 11.66
C LEU A 284 4.81 -25.82 12.71
N SER A 285 5.58 -26.83 12.29
CA SER A 285 6.47 -27.59 13.16
C SER A 285 7.93 -27.35 12.82
N LEU A 286 8.76 -27.13 13.84
CA LEU A 286 10.19 -26.94 13.76
C LEU A 286 10.89 -28.03 14.56
N THR A 287 11.86 -28.71 13.95
CA THR A 287 12.73 -29.68 14.63
C THR A 287 14.11 -29.07 14.81
N PHE A 288 14.53 -29.00 16.06
CA PHE A 288 15.86 -28.55 16.47
C PHE A 288 16.69 -29.76 16.86
N GLU A 289 17.95 -29.77 16.42
CA GLU A 289 18.93 -30.79 16.79
C GLU A 289 20.14 -30.11 17.42
N ALA A 290 20.58 -30.65 18.55
CA ALA A 290 21.77 -30.19 19.26
C ALA A 290 22.97 -31.05 18.86
N GLU A 291 24.02 -30.41 18.37
CA GLU A 291 25.27 -31.06 17.99
C GLU A 291 26.44 -30.18 18.44
N ASN A 292 27.45 -30.81 19.07
CA ASN A 292 28.69 -30.14 19.51
C ASN A 292 28.49 -28.89 20.38
N GLY A 293 27.44 -28.85 21.20
CA GLY A 293 27.16 -27.70 22.09
C GLY A 293 26.43 -26.55 21.42
N THR A 294 26.00 -26.70 20.17
CA THR A 294 25.18 -25.73 19.41
C THR A 294 23.86 -26.37 18.98
N PHE A 295 22.88 -25.57 18.54
CA PHE A 295 21.66 -26.07 17.92
C PHE A 295 21.49 -25.63 16.46
N THR A 296 20.80 -26.46 15.68
CA THR A 296 20.44 -26.23 14.28
C THR A 296 18.93 -26.42 14.08
N ILE A 297 18.38 -25.92 12.96
CA ILE A 297 17.04 -26.31 12.51
C ILE A 297 17.21 -27.45 11.49
N ALA A 298 16.85 -28.66 11.89
CA ALA A 298 16.97 -29.84 11.05
C ALA A 298 15.78 -30.02 10.10
N GLN A 299 14.59 -29.58 10.50
CA GLN A 299 13.36 -29.81 9.71
C GLN A 299 12.29 -28.76 10.00
N ILE A 300 11.59 -28.34 8.96
CA ILE A 300 10.39 -27.51 9.02
C ILE A 300 9.26 -28.29 8.35
N VAL A 301 8.14 -28.46 9.04
CA VAL A 301 6.95 -29.12 8.51
C VAL A 301 5.78 -28.15 8.58
N MET A 302 5.11 -27.93 7.46
CA MET A 302 3.87 -27.16 7.40
C MET A 302 2.71 -28.10 7.10
N THR A 303 1.66 -28.08 7.91
CA THR A 303 0.44 -28.83 7.66
C THR A 303 -0.74 -27.87 7.55
N TYR A 304 -1.62 -28.08 6.57
CA TYR A 304 -2.84 -27.28 6.41
C TYR A 304 -3.99 -28.12 5.87
N VAL A 305 -5.23 -27.68 6.12
CA VAL A 305 -6.44 -28.31 5.58
C VAL A 305 -7.05 -27.40 4.51
N GLU A 306 -7.24 -27.92 3.29
CA GLU A 306 -7.87 -27.21 2.18
C GLU A 306 -9.39 -27.07 2.43
N LYS A 307 -9.79 -26.06 3.23
CA LYS A 307 -11.20 -25.75 3.51
C LYS A 307 -11.44 -24.24 3.66
N PRO A 308 -12.69 -23.77 3.52
CA PRO A 308 -13.06 -22.40 3.88
C PRO A 308 -12.81 -22.12 5.38
N PRO A 309 -12.43 -20.87 5.75
CA PRO A 309 -12.33 -19.68 4.90
C PRO A 309 -10.99 -19.52 4.17
N LEU A 310 -9.95 -20.30 4.52
CA LEU A 310 -8.59 -20.11 3.97
C LEU A 310 -8.48 -20.52 2.50
N PHE A 311 -9.23 -21.55 2.09
CA PHE A 311 -9.25 -22.07 0.72
C PHE A 311 -10.69 -22.09 0.18
N PRO A 312 -11.28 -20.92 -0.13
CA PRO A 312 -12.63 -20.85 -0.69
C PRO A 312 -12.70 -21.58 -2.03
N ASP A 313 -13.80 -22.30 -2.24
CA ASP A 313 -14.09 -23.03 -3.48
C ASP A 313 -13.00 -24.03 -3.90
N ALA A 314 -12.16 -24.50 -2.97
CA ALA A 314 -11.13 -25.49 -3.26
C ALA A 314 -11.74 -26.73 -3.93
N LYS A 315 -11.14 -27.17 -5.03
CA LYS A 315 -11.55 -28.34 -5.82
C LYS A 315 -11.54 -29.61 -4.99
N VAL A 316 -10.61 -29.69 -4.07
CA VAL A 316 -10.47 -30.76 -3.09
C VAL A 316 -10.68 -30.12 -1.71
N THR A 317 -11.72 -30.55 -1.00
CA THR A 317 -12.07 -29.98 0.31
C THR A 317 -11.72 -30.94 1.45
N ASN A 318 -11.44 -30.38 2.64
CA ASN A 318 -11.11 -31.12 3.86
C ASN A 318 -9.92 -32.08 3.72
N LYS A 319 -9.01 -31.80 2.79
CA LYS A 319 -7.80 -32.58 2.61
C LYS A 319 -6.66 -31.95 3.37
N THR A 320 -6.05 -32.73 4.25
CA THR A 320 -4.81 -32.35 4.92
C THR A 320 -3.63 -32.48 3.97
N ARG A 321 -2.84 -31.42 3.86
CA ARG A 321 -1.57 -31.37 3.16
C ARG A 321 -0.47 -31.19 4.19
N SER A 322 0.61 -31.96 4.04
CA SER A 322 1.80 -31.83 4.88
C SER A 322 3.01 -31.68 3.97
N LEU A 323 3.78 -30.62 4.19
CA LEU A 323 4.95 -30.24 3.41
C LEU A 323 6.15 -30.21 4.33
N THR A 324 7.24 -30.82 3.87
CA THR A 324 8.48 -30.93 4.64
C THR A 324 9.59 -30.19 3.90
N HIS A 325 10.22 -29.25 4.59
CA HIS A 325 11.46 -28.60 4.18
C HIS A 325 12.57 -29.00 5.15
N VAL A 326 13.73 -29.37 4.62
CA VAL A 326 14.92 -29.74 5.41
C VAL A 326 15.94 -28.65 5.18
N PRO A 327 15.87 -27.55 5.95
CA PRO A 327 16.84 -26.49 5.82
C PRO A 327 18.20 -26.96 6.34
N LYS A 328 19.29 -26.57 5.68
CA LYS A 328 20.64 -26.67 6.26
C LYS A 328 20.95 -25.40 7.04
N LEU A 329 20.14 -25.09 8.05
CA LEU A 329 20.24 -23.85 8.84
C LEU A 329 20.92 -24.13 10.18
N GLY A 330 22.16 -23.68 10.30
CA GLY A 330 22.94 -23.68 11.54
C GLY A 330 24.40 -24.11 11.34
N PRO A 331 25.22 -24.15 12.41
CA PRO A 331 24.85 -23.88 13.81
C PRO A 331 24.33 -22.45 14.02
N LEU A 332 23.27 -22.29 14.82
CA LEU A 332 22.59 -21.01 15.02
C LEU A 332 23.11 -20.27 16.26
N ALA A 333 23.17 -20.96 17.40
CA ALA A 333 23.76 -20.46 18.65
C ALA A 333 24.22 -21.62 19.54
N ASP A 334 24.99 -21.29 20.57
CA ASP A 334 25.36 -22.23 21.63
C ASP A 334 24.14 -22.64 22.47
N LEU A 335 24.15 -23.84 23.05
CA LEU A 335 23.09 -24.28 23.95
C LEU A 335 23.05 -23.38 25.19
N GLY A 336 21.85 -22.92 25.56
CA GLY A 336 21.64 -21.94 26.63
C GLY A 336 21.57 -20.49 26.14
N GLU A 337 21.94 -20.24 24.89
CA GLU A 337 21.76 -18.95 24.21
C GLU A 337 20.50 -18.93 23.33
N SER A 338 20.04 -17.72 23.01
CA SER A 338 18.96 -17.44 22.06
C SER A 338 19.51 -16.98 20.72
N TYR A 339 18.88 -17.40 19.63
CA TYR A 339 19.16 -16.93 18.27
C TYR A 339 18.10 -15.91 17.83
N ARG A 340 18.52 -14.73 17.36
CA ARG A 340 17.62 -13.68 16.83
C ARG A 340 17.92 -13.34 15.37
N CYS A 341 16.87 -13.22 14.56
CA CYS A 341 16.93 -12.64 13.21
C CYS A 341 15.65 -11.85 12.91
N ASN A 342 15.77 -10.52 12.81
CA ASN A 342 14.67 -9.61 12.52
C ASN A 342 14.40 -9.49 11.02
N SER A 343 15.43 -9.71 10.19
CA SER A 343 15.26 -9.72 8.74
C SER A 343 14.45 -10.92 8.25
N ASP A 344 13.63 -10.69 7.24
CA ASP A 344 12.77 -11.71 6.64
C ASP A 344 13.58 -12.85 6.02
N TYR A 345 13.19 -14.08 6.32
CA TYR A 345 13.66 -15.30 5.68
C TYR A 345 12.56 -15.87 4.78
N GLU A 346 12.76 -15.79 3.47
CA GLU A 346 11.85 -16.35 2.48
C GLU A 346 12.36 -17.69 1.98
N SER A 347 11.46 -18.68 1.90
CA SER A 347 11.76 -19.97 1.30
C SER A 347 10.50 -20.58 0.67
N GLN A 348 10.69 -21.67 -0.08
CA GLN A 348 9.62 -22.35 -0.78
C GLN A 348 9.58 -23.81 -0.35
N PHE A 349 8.39 -24.28 0.03
CA PHE A 349 8.15 -25.72 0.20
C PHE A 349 7.98 -26.40 -1.15
N SER A 350 7.41 -25.68 -2.14
CA SER A 350 7.24 -26.12 -3.53
C SER A 350 6.97 -24.92 -4.44
N ALA A 351 6.89 -25.12 -5.76
CA ALA A 351 6.53 -24.07 -6.71
C ALA A 351 5.15 -23.42 -6.47
N ALA A 352 4.27 -24.09 -5.73
CA ALA A 352 2.93 -23.60 -5.39
C ALA A 352 2.83 -23.07 -3.95
N VAL A 353 3.89 -23.19 -3.14
CA VAL A 353 3.84 -22.88 -1.70
C VAL A 353 5.09 -22.15 -1.26
N ASN A 354 4.92 -20.85 -0.99
CA ASN A 354 5.95 -19.98 -0.43
C ASN A 354 5.65 -19.70 1.04
N PHE A 355 6.71 -19.52 1.82
CA PHE A 355 6.57 -19.04 3.18
C PHE A 355 7.67 -18.03 3.49
N THR A 356 7.30 -17.03 4.29
CA THR A 356 8.18 -15.97 4.77
C THR A 356 8.13 -15.98 6.28
N VAL A 357 9.29 -16.04 6.94
CA VAL A 357 9.40 -15.95 8.40
C VAL A 357 10.09 -14.64 8.73
N TYR A 358 9.60 -13.92 9.72
CA TYR A 358 10.13 -12.61 10.11
C TYR A 358 10.11 -12.46 11.64
N ASP A 359 10.91 -11.54 12.16
CA ASP A 359 11.04 -11.26 13.60
C ASP A 359 11.21 -12.52 14.47
N VAL A 360 12.22 -13.33 14.14
CA VAL A 360 12.52 -14.60 14.83
C VAL A 360 13.39 -14.36 16.05
N LYS A 361 12.98 -14.90 17.20
CA LYS A 361 13.85 -15.15 18.35
C LYS A 361 13.57 -16.55 18.90
N VAL A 362 14.59 -17.41 18.97
CA VAL A 362 14.39 -18.81 19.33
C VAL A 362 15.50 -19.31 20.25
N GLN A 363 15.11 -20.06 21.27
CA GLN A 363 16.03 -20.78 22.14
C GLN A 363 15.46 -22.15 22.44
N PRO A 364 15.92 -23.20 21.75
CA PRO A 364 15.66 -24.56 22.16
C PRO A 364 16.74 -25.00 23.15
N PHE A 365 16.37 -25.89 24.07
CA PHE A 365 17.26 -26.47 25.07
C PHE A 365 17.77 -25.45 26.12
N GLN A 366 18.11 -25.96 27.31
CA GLN A 366 18.79 -25.20 28.37
C GLN A 366 18.20 -23.81 28.66
N VAL A 367 16.86 -23.70 28.67
CA VAL A 367 16.17 -22.47 29.11
C VAL A 367 16.22 -22.42 30.63
N VAL A 368 16.59 -21.25 31.17
CA VAL A 368 16.70 -21.02 32.61
C VAL A 368 15.74 -19.89 33.01
N ASN A 369 14.99 -20.10 34.09
CA ASN A 369 14.02 -19.14 34.64
C ASN A 369 12.95 -18.66 33.63
N ASP A 370 12.56 -19.50 32.67
CA ASP A 370 11.60 -19.16 31.60
C ASP A 370 11.95 -17.89 30.81
N THR A 371 13.24 -17.57 30.73
CA THR A 371 13.76 -16.39 30.01
C THR A 371 14.76 -16.80 28.95
N PHE A 372 14.83 -16.01 27.88
CA PHE A 372 15.90 -16.13 26.91
C PHE A 372 17.25 -15.83 27.58
N GLY A 373 18.24 -16.69 27.32
CA GLY A 373 19.63 -16.47 27.67
C GLY A 373 20.32 -15.46 26.74
N ASP A 374 21.65 -15.44 26.80
CA ASP A 374 22.47 -14.55 25.97
C ASP A 374 22.17 -14.74 24.48
N GLU A 375 22.38 -13.72 23.67
CA GLU A 375 21.79 -13.63 22.33
C GLU A 375 22.82 -13.62 21.21
N SER A 376 22.68 -14.59 20.30
CA SER A 376 23.37 -14.69 19.03
C SER A 376 22.48 -14.15 17.90
N VAL A 377 23.00 -13.24 17.07
CA VAL A 377 22.23 -12.52 16.04
C VAL A 377 22.67 -12.98 14.64
N CYS A 378 21.73 -13.11 13.70
CA CYS A 378 22.02 -13.56 12.34
C CYS A 378 22.95 -12.62 11.54
N ASP A 379 23.72 -13.19 10.61
CA ASP A 379 24.69 -12.46 9.77
C ASP A 379 24.07 -11.34 8.95
N VAL A 380 22.79 -11.52 8.56
CA VAL A 380 21.98 -10.49 7.92
C VAL A 380 22.02 -9.30 8.86
N ASP A 381 21.36 -9.35 10.01
CA ASP A 381 21.21 -8.27 11.01
C ASP A 381 22.51 -7.67 11.56
N MET A 382 23.64 -8.39 11.53
CA MET A 382 24.94 -7.92 12.04
C MET A 382 25.55 -6.76 11.26
N THR A 383 25.03 -6.47 10.08
CA THR A 383 25.83 -5.85 9.03
C THR A 383 25.24 -4.47 8.59
N THR A 384 24.21 -4.02 9.34
CA THR A 384 23.54 -2.70 9.34
C THR A 384 24.29 -1.79 10.29
N PRO A 385 24.80 -0.61 9.87
CA PRO A 385 25.38 0.32 10.81
C PRO A 385 24.28 0.87 11.72
N VAL A 386 24.44 0.65 13.01
CA VAL A 386 23.70 1.35 14.07
C VAL A 386 23.94 2.87 13.92
N PRO A 387 22.91 3.73 13.93
CA PRO A 387 23.13 5.17 13.97
C PRO A 387 23.80 5.53 15.30
N THR A 388 25.06 5.95 15.23
CA THR A 388 25.85 6.38 16.38
C THR A 388 25.35 7.74 16.86
N THR A 389 24.68 7.79 18.01
CA THR A 389 24.31 9.05 18.66
C THR A 389 25.54 9.66 19.34
N THR A 390 25.95 10.83 18.85
CA THR A 390 26.98 11.67 19.50
C THR A 390 26.34 12.34 20.73
N PRO A 391 26.99 12.36 21.91
CA PRO A 391 26.39 12.93 23.11
C PRO A 391 26.31 14.46 23.02
N GLN A 392 25.10 14.99 23.12
CA GLN A 392 24.84 16.44 23.19
C GLN A 392 25.02 16.96 24.64
N PRO A 393 25.61 18.15 24.85
CA PRO A 393 26.02 18.61 26.18
C PRO A 393 24.86 18.97 27.12
N THR A 394 25.08 18.61 28.38
CA THR A 394 24.25 18.87 29.56
C THR A 394 24.09 20.37 29.84
N THR A 395 22.86 20.83 29.98
CA THR A 395 22.54 22.10 30.65
C THR A 395 21.78 21.85 31.94
N THR A 396 22.37 22.34 33.03
CA THR A 396 21.94 22.30 34.43
C THR A 396 20.57 22.95 34.67
N PRO A 397 19.71 22.41 35.56
CA PRO A 397 18.43 23.03 35.90
C PRO A 397 18.59 24.17 36.92
N ILE A 398 17.84 25.27 36.71
CA ILE A 398 17.64 26.36 37.66
C ILE A 398 16.34 26.07 38.46
N PRO A 399 16.32 26.24 39.79
CA PRO A 399 15.18 25.90 40.63
C PRO A 399 14.11 27.00 40.58
N THR A 400 12.83 26.61 40.50
CA THR A 400 11.69 27.53 40.67
C THR A 400 10.91 27.18 41.93
N THR A 401 10.71 28.20 42.77
CA THR A 401 10.11 28.20 44.09
C THR A 401 8.58 28.39 44.05
N THR A 402 7.85 27.56 44.80
CA THR A 402 6.51 27.81 45.40
C THR A 402 6.62 28.89 46.52
N PRO A 403 5.57 29.46 47.19
CA PRO A 403 4.10 29.16 47.28
C PRO A 403 3.21 30.46 47.37
N PRO A 404 1.99 30.56 47.98
CA PRO A 404 0.99 29.58 48.49
C PRO A 404 -0.51 29.84 48.12
N GLN A 405 -1.29 28.81 48.44
CA GLN A 405 -2.74 28.60 48.47
C GLN A 405 -3.53 29.48 49.47
N THR A 406 -4.78 29.86 49.15
CA THR A 406 -5.89 30.11 50.10
C THR A 406 -7.26 29.81 49.48
N THR A 407 -8.17 29.29 50.31
CA THR A 407 -9.57 28.90 50.06
C THR A 407 -10.48 29.62 51.11
N PRO A 408 -11.80 29.34 51.23
CA PRO A 408 -12.99 29.90 50.56
C PRO A 408 -13.92 30.75 51.48
N GLY A 409 -14.96 31.42 50.93
CA GLY A 409 -16.08 31.91 51.75
C GLY A 409 -17.18 32.78 51.10
N ASN A 410 -18.26 32.13 50.64
CA ASN A 410 -19.69 32.34 51.01
C ASN A 410 -20.45 33.70 50.92
N THR A 411 -21.56 33.67 50.16
CA THR A 411 -22.98 33.99 50.57
C THR A 411 -23.73 35.23 49.99
N THR A 412 -24.90 34.92 49.43
CA THR A 412 -26.23 35.62 49.34
C THR A 412 -26.61 36.63 48.24
N THR A 413 -27.71 36.24 47.59
CA THR A 413 -28.81 36.89 46.81
C THR A 413 -29.49 38.07 47.53
N PRO A 414 -30.28 38.97 46.86
CA PRO A 414 -31.65 38.64 46.40
C PRO A 414 -32.25 39.42 45.17
N GLY A 415 -33.16 38.76 44.42
CA GLY A 415 -34.55 39.24 44.26
C GLY A 415 -35.05 39.97 43.00
N VAL A 416 -35.71 39.22 42.09
CA VAL A 416 -37.03 39.43 41.40
C VAL A 416 -37.37 40.76 40.67
N THR A 417 -37.73 40.69 39.36
CA THR A 417 -39.10 41.01 38.80
C THR A 417 -39.15 40.99 37.26
N THR A 418 -40.20 40.35 36.72
CA THR A 418 -40.75 40.47 35.34
C THR A 418 -41.84 41.56 35.29
N PRO A 419 -42.20 42.13 34.12
CA PRO A 419 -43.44 41.70 33.44
C PRO A 419 -43.54 41.92 31.90
N GLY A 420 -44.40 41.11 31.23
CA GLY A 420 -45.53 41.64 30.45
C GLY A 420 -45.45 41.74 28.91
N VAL A 421 -46.25 40.90 28.24
CA VAL A 421 -46.61 40.82 26.79
C VAL A 421 -47.73 41.81 26.42
N THR A 422 -47.90 42.21 25.13
CA THR A 422 -49.18 42.33 24.34
C THR A 422 -48.93 42.85 22.89
N THR A 423 -49.92 42.69 21.99
CA THR A 423 -49.93 42.27 20.57
C THR A 423 -50.46 43.28 19.50
N THR A 424 -50.30 42.91 18.20
CA THR A 424 -51.17 43.12 16.97
C THR A 424 -51.14 44.46 16.15
N PRO A 425 -51.58 44.57 14.85
CA PRO A 425 -51.44 43.78 13.56
C PRO A 425 -51.18 44.60 12.21
N LEU A 426 -50.80 43.89 11.10
CA LEU A 426 -51.01 43.99 9.58
C LEU A 426 -51.18 45.37 8.82
N PRO A 427 -50.88 45.57 7.48
CA PRO A 427 -50.88 44.60 6.38
C PRO A 427 -49.89 44.71 5.17
N GLU A 428 -50.06 43.71 4.29
CA GLU A 428 -49.44 43.30 2.99
C GLU A 428 -49.16 44.40 1.95
N ASN A 429 -48.10 44.22 1.12
CA ASN A 429 -48.24 43.85 -0.31
C ASN A 429 -46.86 43.69 -1.03
N SER A 430 -46.85 42.87 -2.09
CA SER A 430 -45.98 42.85 -3.28
C SER A 430 -44.72 41.95 -3.36
N THR A 431 -44.95 40.79 -3.99
CA THR A 431 -44.30 40.27 -5.21
C THR A 431 -42.90 39.62 -5.16
N THR A 432 -42.96 38.29 -5.19
CA THR A 432 -42.04 37.23 -5.66
C THR A 432 -40.78 37.61 -6.47
N THR A 433 -39.64 37.14 -5.98
CA THR A 433 -38.40 36.80 -6.73
C THR A 433 -37.82 35.54 -6.07
N PRO A 434 -37.30 34.54 -6.81
CA PRO A 434 -36.99 33.23 -6.26
C PRO A 434 -35.89 33.31 -5.20
N VAL A 435 -36.20 32.83 -4.00
CA VAL A 435 -35.26 32.70 -2.89
C VAL A 435 -34.46 31.40 -3.11
N PRO A 436 -33.12 31.43 -2.98
CA PRO A 436 -32.29 30.23 -2.94
C PRO A 436 -32.69 29.32 -1.79
N ASP A 437 -32.75 28.02 -2.06
CA ASP A 437 -33.18 26.98 -1.12
C ASP A 437 -32.62 27.20 0.29
N THR A 438 -33.53 27.38 1.23
CA THR A 438 -33.26 27.30 2.66
C THR A 438 -32.63 25.93 2.95
N PRO A 439 -31.49 25.84 3.67
CA PRO A 439 -30.91 24.57 4.02
C PRO A 439 -31.91 23.78 4.87
N THR A 440 -32.20 22.57 4.42
CA THR A 440 -32.87 21.51 5.18
C THR A 440 -32.36 21.51 6.62
N PRO A 441 -33.21 21.40 7.65
CA PRO A 441 -32.75 21.28 9.03
C PRO A 441 -31.73 20.13 9.12
N PRO A 442 -30.59 20.32 9.81
CA PRO A 442 -29.57 19.30 9.90
C PRO A 442 -30.19 18.00 10.47
N PRO A 443 -29.85 16.82 9.91
CA PRO A 443 -30.29 15.54 10.45
C PRO A 443 -29.98 15.45 11.95
N ALA A 444 -30.82 14.72 12.71
CA ALA A 444 -30.65 14.59 14.15
C ALA A 444 -29.31 13.90 14.46
N GLU A 445 -28.35 14.67 14.98
CA GLU A 445 -27.04 14.18 15.42
C GLU A 445 -27.22 13.11 16.52
N GLY A 446 -26.70 11.91 16.28
CA GLY A 446 -26.64 10.87 17.30
C GLY A 446 -25.49 11.13 18.26
N LYS A 447 -25.69 10.81 19.54
CA LYS A 447 -24.70 10.95 20.61
C LYS A 447 -24.59 9.66 21.39
N TRP A 448 -23.47 8.98 21.25
CA TRP A 448 -23.24 7.65 21.76
C TRP A 448 -21.98 7.61 22.62
N HIS A 449 -21.96 6.69 23.58
CA HIS A 449 -20.78 6.44 24.39
C HIS A 449 -20.66 4.95 24.71
N VAL A 450 -19.43 4.52 24.95
CA VAL A 450 -19.11 3.21 25.50
C VAL A 450 -18.56 3.40 26.89
N THR A 451 -19.03 2.59 27.83
CA THR A 451 -18.57 2.60 29.21
C THR A 451 -17.58 1.46 29.42
N GLY A 452 -16.41 1.77 29.97
CA GLY A 452 -15.36 0.79 30.26
C GLY A 452 -15.71 -0.09 31.47
N ALA A 453 -14.87 -1.10 31.73
CA ALA A 453 -15.02 -1.99 32.88
C ALA A 453 -14.95 -1.27 34.24
N ASP A 454 -14.38 -0.07 34.27
CA ASP A 454 -14.29 0.82 35.44
C ASP A 454 -15.55 1.68 35.65
N GLY A 455 -16.57 1.52 34.81
CA GLY A 455 -17.83 2.27 34.89
C GLY A 455 -17.75 3.70 34.35
N LYS A 456 -16.64 4.10 33.71
CA LYS A 456 -16.47 5.44 33.13
C LYS A 456 -16.58 5.42 31.59
N PRO A 457 -17.05 6.50 30.96
CA PRO A 457 -17.02 6.61 29.50
C PRO A 457 -15.58 6.51 28.98
N CYS A 458 -15.37 5.64 28.00
CA CYS A 458 -14.06 5.33 27.44
C CYS A 458 -13.98 5.57 25.91
N LEU A 459 -15.14 5.75 25.27
CA LEU A 459 -15.30 6.19 23.89
C LEU A 459 -16.52 7.10 23.82
N LEU A 460 -16.40 8.23 23.13
CA LEU A 460 -17.49 9.16 22.83
C LEU A 460 -17.61 9.34 21.31
N ALA A 461 -18.84 9.38 20.79
CA ALA A 461 -19.13 9.56 19.38
C ALA A 461 -20.38 10.41 19.19
N ASP A 462 -20.22 11.58 18.57
CA ASP A 462 -21.30 12.41 18.07
C ASP A 462 -21.21 12.39 16.54
N SER A 463 -22.27 12.01 15.82
CA SER A 463 -22.25 11.99 14.34
C SER A 463 -23.65 11.87 13.77
N VAL A 464 -23.82 12.39 12.55
CA VAL A 464 -24.85 11.92 11.62
C VAL A 464 -24.21 10.79 10.80
N ILE A 465 -24.88 9.64 10.71
CA ILE A 465 -24.37 8.47 9.98
C ILE A 465 -25.47 7.97 9.04
N THR A 466 -25.15 7.88 7.76
CA THR A 466 -26.06 7.43 6.71
C THR A 466 -25.44 6.23 5.98
N LEU A 467 -26.24 5.19 5.73
CA LEU A 467 -25.81 3.96 5.06
C LEU A 467 -26.38 3.92 3.64
N HIS A 468 -25.53 3.74 2.63
CA HIS A 468 -25.93 3.48 1.25
C HIS A 468 -25.71 2.00 0.93
N LEU A 469 -26.80 1.25 0.78
CA LEU A 469 -26.78 -0.21 0.64
C LEU A 469 -27.36 -0.63 -0.69
N LYS A 470 -26.54 -1.29 -1.50
CA LYS A 470 -26.92 -1.82 -2.81
C LYS A 470 -27.39 -3.26 -2.69
N TYR A 471 -28.58 -3.54 -3.19
CA TYR A 471 -29.24 -4.85 -3.12
C TYR A 471 -29.86 -5.23 -4.47
N ASN A 472 -30.10 -6.53 -4.67
CA ASN A 472 -30.60 -7.04 -5.94
C ASN A 472 -32.14 -7.10 -5.93
N ILE A 473 -32.77 -6.54 -6.96
CA ILE A 473 -34.23 -6.64 -7.19
C ILE A 473 -34.57 -7.58 -8.35
N SER A 474 -33.57 -7.94 -9.16
CA SER A 474 -33.63 -9.04 -10.12
C SER A 474 -32.23 -9.60 -10.37
N LYS A 475 -32.08 -10.56 -11.30
CA LYS A 475 -30.77 -11.08 -11.71
C LYS A 475 -29.88 -10.06 -12.43
N HIS A 476 -30.46 -8.99 -12.97
CA HIS A 476 -29.75 -8.01 -13.79
C HIS A 476 -29.91 -6.58 -13.28
N GLU A 477 -30.66 -6.39 -12.18
CA GLU A 477 -31.02 -5.08 -11.68
C GLU A 477 -30.79 -5.01 -10.17
N THR A 478 -30.10 -3.93 -9.79
CA THR A 478 -29.77 -3.62 -8.40
C THR A 478 -30.34 -2.26 -8.05
N LYS A 479 -30.77 -2.10 -6.81
CA LYS A 479 -31.24 -0.83 -6.27
C LYS A 479 -30.39 -0.45 -5.05
N THR A 480 -30.28 0.84 -4.78
CA THR A 480 -29.66 1.35 -3.56
C THR A 480 -30.75 1.84 -2.61
N VAL A 481 -30.64 1.48 -1.33
CA VAL A 481 -31.44 2.06 -0.25
C VAL A 481 -30.53 2.90 0.64
N THR A 482 -31.07 4.03 1.11
CA THR A 482 -30.43 4.90 2.09
C THR A 482 -31.06 4.66 3.45
N VAL A 483 -30.25 4.37 4.47
CA VAL A 483 -30.70 4.11 5.84
C VAL A 483 -29.92 5.00 6.79
N ASP A 484 -30.61 5.88 7.51
CA ASP A 484 -29.98 6.71 8.54
C ASP A 484 -29.87 5.95 9.86
N VAL A 485 -28.71 6.01 10.51
CA VAL A 485 -28.53 5.47 11.86
C VAL A 485 -29.27 6.40 12.83
N PRO A 486 -30.27 5.90 13.57
CA PRO A 486 -31.10 6.76 14.39
C PRO A 486 -30.33 7.20 15.64
N SER A 487 -30.59 8.43 16.10
CA SER A 487 -29.90 9.00 17.28
C SER A 487 -30.15 8.23 18.58
N ASN A 488 -31.20 7.39 18.64
CA ASN A 488 -31.50 6.49 19.75
C ASN A 488 -30.98 5.06 19.55
N ALA A 489 -30.11 4.80 18.56
CA ALA A 489 -29.46 3.50 18.38
C ALA A 489 -28.76 3.08 19.69
N THR A 490 -28.87 1.80 20.02
CA THR A 490 -28.25 1.26 21.24
C THR A 490 -26.76 1.14 21.03
N ALA A 491 -25.98 1.84 21.85
CA ALA A 491 -24.52 1.79 21.82
C ALA A 491 -23.97 0.74 22.79
N SER A 492 -23.08 -0.11 22.30
CA SER A 492 -22.29 -1.08 23.06
C SER A 492 -20.84 -1.07 22.58
N GLY A 493 -19.95 -1.82 23.24
CA GLY A 493 -18.57 -1.94 22.81
C GLY A 493 -17.60 -2.22 23.95
N SER A 494 -16.32 -2.08 23.65
CA SER A 494 -15.22 -2.28 24.60
C SER A 494 -14.15 -1.20 24.43
N CYS A 495 -13.40 -0.93 25.50
CA CYS A 495 -12.22 -0.09 25.44
C CYS A 495 -11.07 -0.79 26.14
N GLU A 496 -10.23 -1.43 25.33
CA GLU A 496 -9.01 -2.08 25.76
C GLU A 496 -7.83 -1.12 25.65
N THR A 497 -6.65 -1.60 26.03
CA THR A 497 -5.44 -0.78 26.03
C THR A 497 -5.04 -0.31 24.63
N MET A 498 -5.29 -1.13 23.61
CA MET A 498 -4.86 -0.92 22.21
C MET A 498 -6.02 -0.86 21.21
N ALA A 499 -7.18 -1.40 21.56
CA ALA A 499 -8.35 -1.48 20.70
C ALA A 499 -9.59 -0.93 21.44
N SER A 500 -10.44 -0.20 20.73
CA SER A 500 -11.74 0.24 21.23
C SER A 500 -12.78 -0.03 20.17
N THR A 501 -13.95 -0.51 20.57
CA THR A 501 -15.06 -0.81 19.67
C THR A 501 -16.28 0.00 20.06
N LEU A 502 -17.01 0.48 19.06
CA LEU A 502 -18.36 1.03 19.20
C LEU A 502 -19.27 0.19 18.31
N GLU A 503 -20.33 -0.37 18.86
CA GLU A 503 -21.38 -1.07 18.13
C GLU A 503 -22.69 -0.33 18.33
N LEU A 504 -23.36 0.02 17.22
CA LEU A 504 -24.65 0.69 17.19
C LEU A 504 -25.69 -0.27 16.63
N THR A 505 -26.68 -0.63 17.45
CA THR A 505 -27.76 -1.53 17.05
C THR A 505 -29.11 -0.81 16.98
N PHE A 506 -29.88 -1.07 15.92
CA PHE A 506 -31.17 -0.41 15.70
C PHE A 506 -32.13 -1.22 14.83
N GLN A 507 -33.40 -0.80 14.85
CA GLN A 507 -34.53 -1.43 14.17
C GLN A 507 -35.27 -0.38 13.35
N PRO A 508 -36.04 -0.77 12.31
CA PRO A 508 -36.22 -2.14 11.77
C PRO A 508 -34.99 -2.66 10.99
N GLY A 509 -34.96 -3.96 10.68
CA GLY A 509 -33.90 -4.56 9.85
C GLY A 509 -32.70 -5.14 10.60
N ASN A 510 -32.75 -5.26 11.93
CA ASN A 510 -31.68 -5.85 12.75
C ASN A 510 -30.28 -5.29 12.44
N PHE A 511 -30.16 -3.97 12.26
CA PHE A 511 -28.88 -3.34 11.95
C PHE A 511 -27.94 -3.41 13.16
N SER A 512 -26.67 -3.74 12.91
CA SER A 512 -25.54 -3.61 13.82
C SER A 512 -24.36 -3.01 13.03
N LEU A 513 -24.03 -1.76 13.33
CA LEU A 513 -22.87 -1.04 12.79
C LEU A 513 -21.75 -1.07 13.84
N GLN A 514 -20.64 -1.72 13.53
CA GLN A 514 -19.47 -1.81 14.39
C GLN A 514 -18.32 -0.95 13.85
N LEU A 515 -17.79 -0.05 14.65
CA LEU A 515 -16.59 0.75 14.40
C LEU A 515 -15.47 0.27 15.33
N GLY A 516 -14.35 -0.16 14.76
CA GLY A 516 -13.17 -0.59 15.51
C GLY A 516 -12.03 0.41 15.38
N PHE A 517 -11.60 0.95 16.52
CA PHE A 517 -10.50 1.88 16.64
C PHE A 517 -9.26 1.20 17.21
N ALA A 518 -8.09 1.59 16.74
CA ALA A 518 -6.82 1.14 17.31
C ALA A 518 -5.85 2.29 17.51
N LYS A 519 -4.98 2.14 18.52
CA LYS A 519 -3.79 2.98 18.64
C LYS A 519 -2.77 2.59 17.56
N THR A 520 -2.09 3.60 17.02
CA THR A 520 -1.13 3.46 15.91
C THR A 520 0.19 2.79 16.33
N ALA A 521 0.50 2.77 17.62
CA ALA A 521 1.66 2.06 18.18
C ALA A 521 1.41 1.70 19.65
N PRO A 522 2.05 0.64 20.18
CA PRO A 522 2.01 0.31 21.60
C PRO A 522 2.70 1.39 22.46
N PRO A 523 2.35 1.51 23.76
CA PRO A 523 3.04 2.41 24.69
C PRO A 523 4.57 2.17 24.66
N PRO A 524 5.40 3.23 24.70
CA PRO A 524 5.06 4.63 24.98
C PRO A 524 4.69 5.46 23.73
N ASN A 525 4.77 4.89 22.53
CA ASN A 525 4.61 5.61 21.25
C ASN A 525 3.15 5.80 20.81
N ASN A 526 2.19 5.55 21.71
CA ASN A 526 0.75 5.47 21.47
C ASN A 526 0.08 6.83 21.19
N ALA A 527 0.76 7.69 20.42
CA ALA A 527 0.42 9.08 20.23
C ALA A 527 -0.90 9.28 19.51
N ASN A 528 -1.29 8.40 18.56
CA ASN A 528 -2.50 8.56 17.75
C ASN A 528 -3.40 7.32 17.76
N PHE A 529 -4.71 7.51 17.61
CA PHE A 529 -5.69 6.49 17.25
C PHE A 529 -6.15 6.66 15.79
N VAL A 530 -6.71 5.59 15.22
CA VAL A 530 -7.37 5.57 13.90
C VAL A 530 -8.59 4.64 13.93
N LEU A 531 -9.59 4.92 13.09
CA LEU A 531 -10.61 3.95 12.70
C LEU A 531 -9.95 2.90 11.79
N LYS A 532 -9.88 1.65 12.27
CA LYS A 532 -9.25 0.51 11.60
C LYS A 532 -10.22 -0.42 10.92
N SER A 533 -11.39 -0.60 11.52
CA SER A 533 -12.38 -1.51 10.99
C SER A 533 -13.78 -0.93 11.05
N VAL A 534 -14.57 -1.30 10.07
CA VAL A 534 -16.01 -1.11 10.06
C VAL A 534 -16.69 -2.43 9.71
N GLY A 535 -17.72 -2.79 10.45
CA GLY A 535 -18.58 -3.93 10.18
C GLY A 535 -20.02 -3.47 10.12
N LEU A 536 -20.79 -4.00 9.18
CA LEU A 536 -22.22 -3.78 9.10
C LEU A 536 -22.92 -5.13 8.98
N ARG A 537 -23.82 -5.38 9.92
CA ARG A 537 -24.75 -6.50 9.91
C ARG A 537 -26.15 -5.97 9.77
N TYR A 538 -26.96 -6.58 8.91
CA TYR A 538 -28.36 -6.24 8.77
C TYR A 538 -29.12 -7.38 8.12
N GLN A 539 -30.44 -7.34 8.25
CA GLN A 539 -31.34 -8.22 7.56
C GLN A 539 -31.99 -7.47 6.39
N GLU A 540 -32.07 -8.10 5.21
CA GLU A 540 -32.79 -7.56 4.04
C GLU A 540 -34.32 -7.58 4.27
N ASP A 541 -34.78 -6.80 5.24
CA ASP A 541 -36.18 -6.62 5.61
C ASP A 541 -36.95 -5.99 4.43
N PRO A 542 -38.00 -6.65 3.89
CA PRO A 542 -38.75 -6.15 2.75
C PRO A 542 -39.39 -4.76 2.94
N THR A 543 -39.58 -4.31 4.19
CA THR A 543 -40.07 -2.96 4.50
C THR A 543 -39.05 -1.87 4.21
N ILE A 544 -37.75 -2.21 4.23
CA ILE A 544 -36.62 -1.32 3.95
C ILE A 544 -36.11 -1.59 2.52
N PHE A 545 -35.90 -2.87 2.18
CA PHE A 545 -35.38 -3.34 0.91
C PHE A 545 -36.51 -3.74 -0.04
N ASN A 546 -37.34 -2.77 -0.42
CA ASN A 546 -38.51 -3.04 -1.25
C ASN A 546 -38.11 -3.67 -2.60
N GLY A 547 -38.70 -4.83 -2.91
CA GLY A 547 -38.44 -5.60 -4.12
C GLY A 547 -37.20 -6.49 -4.08
N THR A 548 -36.56 -6.67 -2.93
CA THR A 548 -35.40 -7.58 -2.82
C THR A 548 -35.76 -9.01 -3.24
N ILE A 549 -34.82 -9.67 -3.94
CA ILE A 549 -34.91 -11.11 -4.25
C ILE A 549 -34.46 -12.00 -3.08
N ASN A 550 -33.89 -11.43 -2.02
CA ASN A 550 -33.37 -12.13 -0.84
C ASN A 550 -34.07 -11.68 0.46
N PRO A 551 -35.40 -11.74 0.56
CA PRO A 551 -36.12 -11.23 1.73
C PRO A 551 -35.68 -11.94 3.01
N ASN A 552 -35.45 -11.16 4.07
CA ASN A 552 -35.02 -11.61 5.41
C ASN A 552 -33.64 -12.28 5.46
N LYS A 553 -32.82 -12.14 4.40
CA LYS A 553 -31.45 -12.63 4.41
C LYS A 553 -30.59 -11.78 5.34
N ASP A 554 -29.83 -12.44 6.20
CA ASP A 554 -28.79 -11.79 6.99
C ASP A 554 -27.55 -11.49 6.13
N VAL A 555 -27.10 -10.26 6.19
CA VAL A 555 -25.92 -9.74 5.51
C VAL A 555 -24.92 -9.34 6.60
N ASP A 556 -23.71 -9.88 6.53
CA ASP A 556 -22.58 -9.51 7.39
C ASP A 556 -21.41 -9.11 6.48
N ILE A 557 -21.05 -7.83 6.52
CA ILE A 557 -19.98 -7.26 5.69
C ILE A 557 -19.01 -6.48 6.57
N LYS A 558 -17.72 -6.65 6.33
CA LYS A 558 -16.67 -6.06 7.15
C LYS A 558 -15.53 -5.56 6.27
N ASN A 559 -14.97 -4.42 6.66
CA ASN A 559 -13.71 -3.90 6.13
C ASN A 559 -12.78 -3.66 7.32
N GLY A 560 -11.69 -4.43 7.40
CA GLY A 560 -10.70 -4.35 8.47
C GLY A 560 -9.43 -3.56 8.11
N PHE A 561 -9.43 -2.85 6.97
CA PHE A 561 -8.25 -2.22 6.39
C PHE A 561 -8.39 -0.70 6.26
N LEU A 562 -8.99 -0.05 7.26
CA LEU A 562 -9.14 1.41 7.29
C LEU A 562 -7.98 2.09 8.04
N ASN A 563 -7.72 3.35 7.69
CA ASN A 563 -6.83 4.26 8.41
C ASN A 563 -7.45 5.67 8.41
N LEU A 564 -8.67 5.77 8.92
CA LEU A 564 -9.44 7.03 8.90
C LEU A 564 -9.49 7.66 10.29
N PHE A 565 -9.90 8.92 10.36
CA PHE A 565 -10.09 9.65 11.61
C PHE A 565 -8.83 9.70 12.51
N GLN A 566 -7.65 9.76 11.89
CA GLN A 566 -6.39 9.78 12.63
C GLN A 566 -6.32 11.01 13.54
N THR A 567 -6.15 10.80 14.85
CA THR A 567 -6.08 11.89 15.82
C THR A 567 -5.27 11.45 17.04
N ALA A 568 -4.66 12.42 17.73
CA ALA A 568 -3.87 12.13 18.93
C ALA A 568 -4.74 11.53 20.06
N VAL A 569 -4.22 10.54 20.78
CA VAL A 569 -4.89 9.96 21.96
C VAL A 569 -5.10 11.06 23.01
N GLY A 570 -6.32 11.15 23.55
CA GLY A 570 -6.73 12.24 24.45
C GLY A 570 -7.32 13.46 23.74
N LYS A 571 -7.21 13.55 22.41
CA LYS A 571 -7.90 14.52 21.56
C LYS A 571 -9.11 13.90 20.87
N SER A 572 -10.03 14.72 20.37
CA SER A 572 -11.20 14.30 19.59
C SER A 572 -11.02 14.63 18.12
N TYR A 573 -11.33 13.68 17.24
CA TYR A 573 -11.44 13.96 15.80
C TYR A 573 -12.72 14.76 15.57
N ARG A 574 -12.68 15.82 14.76
CA ARG A 574 -13.85 16.62 14.37
C ARG A 574 -13.87 16.85 12.86
N CYS A 575 -14.97 16.52 12.20
CA CYS A 575 -15.21 16.80 10.79
C CYS A 575 -16.67 17.18 10.54
N GLN A 576 -16.90 18.40 10.08
CA GLN A 576 -18.20 18.92 9.68
C GLN A 576 -18.56 18.47 8.26
N SER A 577 -17.56 18.40 7.39
CA SER A 577 -17.69 17.85 6.03
C SER A 577 -18.08 16.37 6.04
N GLU A 578 -18.68 15.95 4.93
CA GLU A 578 -19.03 14.56 4.69
C GLU A 578 -17.78 13.72 4.43
N VAL A 579 -17.68 12.58 5.11
CA VAL A 579 -16.62 11.59 4.91
C VAL A 579 -17.26 10.26 4.48
N GLU A 580 -16.94 9.84 3.26
CA GLU A 580 -17.40 8.58 2.68
C GLU A 580 -16.46 7.43 3.06
N VAL A 581 -17.03 6.32 3.53
CA VAL A 581 -16.30 5.11 3.93
C VAL A 581 -16.89 3.89 3.24
N GLN A 582 -16.12 3.32 2.30
CA GLN A 582 -16.55 2.14 1.56
C GLN A 582 -16.22 0.84 2.31
N ILE A 583 -17.24 0.03 2.59
CA ILE A 583 -17.04 -1.31 3.17
C ILE A 583 -16.70 -2.31 2.07
N ASN A 584 -17.49 -2.29 0.99
CA ASN A 584 -17.29 -3.07 -0.23
C ASN A 584 -18.08 -2.46 -1.40
N LYS A 585 -18.21 -3.18 -2.53
CA LYS A 585 -18.96 -2.72 -3.72
C LYS A 585 -20.47 -2.56 -3.50
N SER A 586 -21.01 -3.04 -2.39
CA SER A 586 -22.44 -3.07 -2.08
C SER A 586 -22.84 -2.23 -0.86
N ALA A 587 -21.87 -1.66 -0.14
CA ALA A 587 -22.16 -0.83 1.03
C ALA A 587 -21.13 0.27 1.25
N GLU A 588 -21.65 1.45 1.53
CA GLU A 588 -20.92 2.68 1.78
C GLU A 588 -21.57 3.41 2.97
N ILE A 589 -20.75 4.02 3.82
CA ILE A 589 -21.18 4.75 5.01
C ILE A 589 -20.75 6.20 4.86
N LEU A 590 -21.68 7.12 5.07
CA LEU A 590 -21.43 8.55 5.07
C LEU A 590 -21.45 9.04 6.51
N PHE A 591 -20.36 9.67 6.93
CA PHE A 591 -20.21 10.33 8.22
C PHE A 591 -20.29 11.85 8.02
N GLN A 592 -21.18 12.53 8.73
CA GLN A 592 -21.30 13.98 8.70
C GLN A 592 -21.36 14.54 10.12
N TYR A 593 -20.85 15.76 10.33
CA TYR A 593 -20.79 16.41 11.64
C TYR A 593 -20.17 15.51 12.72
N THR A 594 -19.16 14.73 12.33
CA THR A 594 -18.56 13.70 13.16
C THR A 594 -17.61 14.30 14.17
N LYS A 595 -17.82 13.98 15.44
CA LYS A 595 -16.88 14.17 16.52
C LYS A 595 -16.68 12.87 17.28
N ILE A 596 -15.48 12.30 17.25
CA ILE A 596 -15.23 10.98 17.84
C ILE A 596 -13.92 10.93 18.62
N GLN A 597 -13.95 10.25 19.77
CA GLN A 597 -12.77 10.06 20.61
C GLN A 597 -12.81 8.68 21.27
N PRO A 598 -12.09 7.71 20.71
CA PRO A 598 -11.72 6.49 21.41
C PRO A 598 -10.46 6.76 22.25
N PHE A 599 -10.35 6.06 23.39
CA PHE A 599 -9.21 6.14 24.31
C PHE A 599 -9.00 7.51 24.98
N GLY A 600 -8.49 7.49 26.22
CA GLY A 600 -8.11 8.72 26.92
C GLY A 600 -9.26 9.71 27.12
N VAL A 601 -10.48 9.21 27.32
CA VAL A 601 -11.64 10.04 27.64
C VAL A 601 -11.57 10.42 29.12
N GLU A 602 -11.36 11.70 29.40
CA GLU A 602 -11.29 12.22 30.76
C GLU A 602 -12.58 12.96 31.12
N GLY A 603 -13.13 12.67 32.31
CA GLY A 603 -14.32 13.35 32.83
C GLY A 603 -15.61 13.16 32.00
N GLY A 604 -15.65 12.17 31.10
CA GLY A 604 -16.79 11.89 30.24
C GLY A 604 -17.05 12.97 29.19
N LYS A 605 -16.02 13.72 28.79
CA LYS A 605 -16.11 14.79 27.80
C LYS A 605 -15.06 14.58 26.71
N PHE A 606 -15.32 15.13 25.52
CA PHE A 606 -14.30 15.21 24.47
C PHE A 606 -13.14 16.10 24.92
N GLY A 607 -11.92 15.65 24.62
CA GLY A 607 -10.71 16.44 24.70
C GLY A 607 -10.60 17.45 23.56
N GLU A 608 -9.43 18.07 23.44
CA GLU A 608 -9.13 19.07 22.40
C GLU A 608 -9.43 18.54 20.99
N GLU A 609 -9.98 19.37 20.12
CA GLU A 609 -10.44 18.95 18.79
C GLU A 609 -9.30 18.99 17.76
N SER A 610 -9.21 17.95 16.93
CA SER A 610 -8.40 17.89 15.72
C SER A 610 -9.33 17.92 14.52
N VAL A 611 -9.26 19.00 13.75
CA VAL A 611 -10.15 19.23 12.60
C VAL A 611 -9.64 18.43 11.39
N CYS A 612 -10.57 17.80 10.65
CA CYS A 612 -10.27 17.07 9.42
C CYS A 612 -9.78 17.97 8.28
N SER A 613 -9.14 17.38 7.27
CA SER A 613 -8.58 18.12 6.13
C SER A 613 -9.62 18.87 5.30
N GLU A 614 -10.83 18.32 5.23
CA GLU A 614 -11.94 18.77 4.42
C GLU A 614 -12.50 20.11 4.92
N ASP A 615 -12.39 20.35 6.23
CA ASP A 615 -12.86 21.57 6.90
C ASP A 615 -11.81 22.67 6.99
N VAL A 616 -10.55 22.40 6.60
CA VAL A 616 -9.49 23.42 6.65
C VAL A 616 -9.69 24.40 5.49
N PRO A 617 -9.89 25.71 5.76
CA PRO A 617 -10.12 26.69 4.70
C PRO A 617 -8.94 26.73 3.73
N THR A 618 -9.22 26.49 2.44
CA THR A 618 -8.25 26.73 1.37
C THR A 618 -8.00 28.23 1.26
N ILE A 619 -6.78 28.67 1.57
CA ILE A 619 -6.39 30.08 1.41
C ILE A 619 -6.39 30.41 -0.09
N PRO A 620 -7.22 31.34 -0.57
CA PRO A 620 -7.20 31.71 -1.98
C PRO A 620 -5.88 32.45 -2.30
N PRO A 621 -5.31 32.23 -3.50
CA PRO A 621 -4.06 32.86 -3.89
C PRO A 621 -4.21 34.40 -3.93
N PRO A 622 -3.19 35.17 -3.50
CA PRO A 622 -3.23 36.62 -3.56
C PRO A 622 -3.34 37.08 -5.03
N THR A 623 -4.37 37.89 -5.30
CA THR A 623 -4.60 38.50 -6.62
C THR A 623 -3.50 39.53 -6.89
N ALA A 624 -2.47 39.14 -7.64
CA ALA A 624 -1.41 40.04 -8.07
C ALA A 624 -1.87 40.85 -9.29
N THR A 625 -2.20 42.13 -9.06
CA THR A 625 -2.44 43.13 -10.11
C THR A 625 -1.11 43.49 -10.78
N SER A 626 -1.01 43.28 -12.09
CA SER A 626 0.19 43.57 -12.87
C SER A 626 0.33 45.06 -13.18
N LYS A 627 1.45 45.66 -12.78
CA LYS A 627 1.99 46.87 -13.41
C LYS A 627 3.51 46.72 -13.55
N PRO A 628 4.07 46.75 -14.77
CA PRO A 628 5.50 46.69 -14.97
C PRO A 628 6.11 48.10 -14.80
N ALA A 629 7.21 48.18 -14.05
CA ALA A 629 8.07 49.36 -13.94
C ALA A 629 9.48 49.03 -14.46
N PRO A 630 10.21 50.02 -14.99
CA PRO A 630 11.28 49.82 -15.97
C PRO A 630 12.65 49.56 -15.33
N THR A 631 13.49 48.91 -16.13
CA THR A 631 14.90 48.62 -15.91
C THR A 631 15.77 49.88 -15.82
N TYR A 632 16.72 49.89 -14.88
CA TYR A 632 17.90 50.74 -14.93
C TYR A 632 19.12 50.00 -14.33
N HIS A 633 20.14 49.82 -15.17
CA HIS A 633 21.52 49.41 -14.87
C HIS A 633 22.23 50.51 -14.03
N PRO A 634 23.31 50.26 -13.25
CA PRO A 634 24.62 50.04 -13.90
C PRO A 634 25.80 49.41 -13.11
N HIS A 635 26.88 49.19 -13.87
CA HIS A 635 28.32 49.21 -13.54
C HIS A 635 29.01 48.07 -12.75
N GLY A 636 29.52 47.10 -13.52
CA GLY A 636 30.93 46.80 -13.82
C GLY A 636 32.07 47.07 -12.81
N GLY A 637 32.92 46.06 -12.60
CA GLY A 637 34.23 46.20 -11.92
C GLY A 637 35.07 44.92 -11.71
N ASN A 638 35.61 44.37 -12.82
CA ASN A 638 36.93 43.74 -13.07
C ASN A 638 37.65 42.66 -12.19
N ASN A 639 38.35 41.78 -12.96
CA ASN A 639 39.52 40.91 -12.69
C ASN A 639 39.29 39.54 -11.99
N GLY A 640 39.77 38.38 -12.43
CA GLY A 640 40.60 37.97 -13.57
C GLY A 640 41.02 36.47 -13.43
N GLY A 641 41.27 35.80 -14.55
CA GLY A 641 42.21 34.67 -14.70
C GLY A 641 41.76 33.22 -14.42
N ALA A 642 41.47 32.46 -15.49
CA ALA A 642 42.03 31.11 -15.75
C ALA A 642 41.53 30.57 -17.10
N ILE A 643 42.41 30.58 -18.11
CA ILE A 643 42.25 29.86 -19.39
C ILE A 643 43.19 28.66 -19.32
N ALA A 644 42.68 27.45 -19.62
CA ALA A 644 43.34 26.33 -20.32
C ALA A 644 43.02 24.95 -19.71
N ALA A 645 42.00 24.25 -20.25
CA ALA A 645 41.90 22.78 -20.19
C ALA A 645 41.01 22.18 -21.30
N GLY A 646 40.80 22.87 -22.43
CA GLY A 646 39.84 22.44 -23.47
C GLY A 646 40.42 21.66 -24.66
N ILE A 647 41.75 21.50 -24.76
CA ILE A 647 42.39 21.02 -26.00
C ILE A 647 43.14 19.68 -25.82
N LEU A 648 43.40 19.23 -24.59
CA LEU A 648 44.20 18.01 -24.36
C LEU A 648 43.42 16.70 -24.55
N VAL A 649 42.12 16.69 -24.21
CA VAL A 649 41.28 15.47 -24.27
C VAL A 649 41.07 14.95 -25.70
N PRO A 650 40.71 15.78 -26.71
CA PRO A 650 40.49 15.26 -28.06
C PRO A 650 41.79 14.76 -28.72
N LEU A 651 42.94 15.34 -28.38
CA LEU A 651 44.24 14.93 -28.91
C LEU A 651 44.67 13.55 -28.37
N ILE A 652 44.39 13.24 -27.11
CA ILE A 652 44.65 11.94 -26.50
C ILE A 652 43.75 10.86 -27.13
N CYS A 653 42.48 11.15 -27.39
CA CYS A 653 41.56 10.21 -28.05
C CYS A 653 42.00 9.84 -29.47
N VAL A 654 42.51 10.81 -30.24
CA VAL A 654 43.02 10.55 -31.60
C VAL A 654 44.29 9.70 -31.57
N ILE A 655 45.20 9.94 -30.62
CA ILE A 655 46.43 9.15 -30.48
C ILE A 655 46.10 7.70 -30.10
N LEU A 656 45.15 7.48 -29.19
CA LEU A 656 44.73 6.14 -28.78
C LEU A 656 44.02 5.38 -29.92
N ALA A 657 43.22 6.07 -30.75
CA ALA A 657 42.59 5.47 -31.92
C ALA A 657 43.62 5.03 -32.98
N ILE A 658 44.65 5.85 -33.21
CA ILE A 658 45.74 5.52 -34.14
C ILE A 658 46.58 4.36 -33.61
N ALA A 659 46.91 4.35 -32.32
CA ALA A 659 47.64 3.26 -31.68
C ALA A 659 46.85 1.93 -31.73
N GLY A 660 45.54 1.98 -31.46
CA GLY A 660 44.63 0.83 -31.58
C GLY A 660 44.54 0.30 -33.02
N PHE A 661 44.47 1.19 -34.01
CA PHE A 661 44.44 0.80 -35.42
C PHE A 661 45.76 0.15 -35.88
N ILE A 662 46.91 0.68 -35.44
CA ILE A 662 48.23 0.10 -35.74
C ILE A 662 48.39 -1.26 -35.06
N TYR A 663 47.95 -1.40 -33.81
CA TYR A 663 47.95 -2.68 -33.09
C TYR A 663 47.05 -3.72 -33.77
N TYR A 664 45.86 -3.30 -34.21
CA TYR A 664 44.93 -4.15 -34.96
C TYR A 664 45.49 -4.60 -36.31
N ARG A 665 46.17 -3.71 -37.05
CA ARG A 665 46.83 -4.07 -38.32
C ARG A 665 48.03 -5.00 -38.12
N LYS A 666 48.81 -4.82 -37.05
CA LYS A 666 49.98 -5.66 -36.76
C LYS A 666 49.59 -7.09 -36.40
N ARG A 667 48.42 -7.30 -35.78
CA ARG A 667 47.92 -8.63 -35.39
C ARG A 667 47.34 -9.45 -36.55
N ARG A 668 46.96 -8.82 -37.67
CA ARG A 668 46.46 -9.51 -38.88
C ARG A 668 47.53 -9.77 -39.97
N GLY A 669 48.78 -9.34 -39.76
CA GLY A 669 49.88 -9.55 -40.72
C GLY A 669 50.74 -10.80 -40.49
N GLY A 670 50.47 -11.60 -39.46
CA GLY A 670 51.26 -12.77 -39.10
C GLY A 670 50.53 -14.08 -39.35
N GLY A 671 50.51 -14.55 -40.60
CA GLY A 671 49.93 -15.84 -40.97
C GLY A 671 50.33 -16.22 -42.40
N ALA A 672 51.55 -16.76 -42.55
CA ALA A 672 52.01 -17.39 -43.78
C ALA A 672 51.35 -18.78 -43.97
N PRO A 673 51.38 -19.34 -45.20
CA PRO A 673 50.36 -20.25 -45.72
C PRO A 673 50.77 -21.73 -45.69
N TYR A 674 49.82 -22.67 -45.56
CA TYR A 674 50.00 -24.10 -45.88
C TYR A 674 48.62 -24.69 -46.23
N LYS A 675 48.31 -25.01 -47.50
CA LYS A 675 48.68 -26.19 -48.34
C LYS A 675 47.68 -27.35 -48.23
N SER A 676 47.11 -27.67 -49.39
CA SER A 676 46.55 -28.94 -49.87
C SER A 676 46.66 -30.17 -48.97
N LEU A 677 45.53 -30.83 -48.73
CA LEU A 677 45.13 -32.09 -49.38
C LEU A 677 43.67 -32.43 -49.04
#